data_AF-A0A3L8E301-F1
#
_entry.id   AF-A0A3L8E301-F1
#
_cell.length_a   1.000
_cell.length_b   1.000
_cell.length_c   1.000
_cell.angle_alpha   90.00
_cell.angle_beta   90.00
_cell.angle_gamma   90.00
#
_symmetry.space_group_name_H-M   'P 1'
#
loop_
_entity.id
_entity.type
_entity.pdbx_description
1 polymer ?
#
loop_
_entity_poly.entity_id
_entity_poly.type
_entity_poly.pdbx_seq_one_letter_code
_entity_poly.pdbx_strand_id
1 'polypeptide(L)'
;MNSKRWPLFIDPQAQANKWIRNMAKVKVAETTQADIDLTRSLYIPVASRAQILFFCIADLQRIDTMYQYSLEWFIVIFNNSILNTTKGKDASLDIIVVNLALFDVAENINELRITDINENFTFTLFSNVCRSLFEKHKLLFGFLVCARILLNDGTIDPKEWSHFLTTTIPIRYMATFPEPWQIKLNNFEKLLVLKCLRPDKVINAIQIYLTQNLGQQFVEPQTAEFSVIYKEASNITPIVFILSPGTDPAVELNKFADKMGKKLYSISLGQGQELRAQLMLKQSAEIGNWVFFQNCHLVPSWMPKLESLVETLSPENIHRDFQLWLTSASSSDFPISILQNSSKMTIETPRGIKANMFRAYLTQVTEMQEFLQSNPKALPFKRLVYSLCMFHSILLERRKFGPLGFNVSYEFTNGDLAICMSQLYMYLMEYDILPFKLPATASFNNYLDYIKGFPLNDDPSLFGMHSNADISCAQAETYACLATLLSLETKEIGVAAVSIEEVTTQITNDMLATIPEQFDLIAMQESCKVLSSIPTQKPTDGCVVYGLFLEGCRWDGKYLAESLPKELFTEMSPILLLPEIDHVIPSYGIYICPVYKTIERSGTLTTTGHSTNFVLTMEIPADKPQSHWIKRGAAMICALDY
;
A
#
# COMPACT_ATOMS: atom_id res chain seq x y z
N MET A 1 16.06 -68.32 -70.15
CA MET A 1 15.33 -67.03 -70.28
C MET A 1 14.07 -67.10 -69.42
N ASN A 2 14.12 -66.63 -68.17
CA ASN A 2 12.95 -66.53 -67.29
C ASN A 2 12.64 -65.05 -67.04
N SER A 3 11.72 -64.46 -67.81
CA SER A 3 11.21 -63.12 -67.49
C SER A 3 9.96 -63.25 -66.62
N LYS A 4 10.05 -62.85 -65.34
CA LYS A 4 8.88 -62.60 -64.50
C LYS A 4 8.23 -61.27 -64.94
N ARG A 5 7.18 -61.34 -65.75
CA ARG A 5 6.30 -60.17 -66.00
C ARG A 5 5.31 -60.05 -64.84
N TRP A 6 5.49 -59.04 -64.01
CA TRP A 6 4.46 -58.56 -63.09
C TRP A 6 3.50 -57.67 -63.89
N PRO A 7 2.17 -57.90 -63.88
CA PRO A 7 1.24 -56.93 -64.41
C PRO A 7 1.08 -55.80 -63.38
N LEU A 8 1.56 -54.61 -63.72
CA LEU A 8 1.20 -53.37 -63.04
C LEU A 8 -0.28 -53.08 -63.32
N PHE A 9 -1.18 -53.73 -62.58
CA PHE A 9 -2.59 -53.35 -62.54
C PHE A 9 -2.73 -52.10 -61.66
N ILE A 10 -2.45 -50.94 -62.25
CA ILE A 10 -2.89 -49.66 -61.70
C ILE A 10 -4.36 -49.55 -62.07
N ASP A 11 -5.26 -49.62 -61.09
CA ASP A 11 -6.68 -49.27 -61.28
C ASP A 11 -6.79 -47.74 -61.37
N PRO A 12 -6.96 -47.17 -62.58
CA PRO A 12 -6.98 -45.72 -62.75
C PRO A 12 -8.22 -45.09 -62.14
N GLN A 13 -9.32 -45.85 -62.04
CA GLN A 13 -10.60 -45.38 -61.51
C GLN A 13 -10.56 -45.30 -59.98
N ALA A 14 -9.96 -46.30 -59.31
CA ALA A 14 -9.73 -46.23 -57.87
C ALA A 14 -8.76 -45.12 -57.48
N GLN A 15 -7.68 -44.91 -58.25
CA GLN A 15 -6.76 -43.80 -58.03
C GLN A 15 -7.44 -42.44 -58.26
N ALA A 16 -8.22 -42.28 -59.34
CA ALA A 16 -8.98 -41.06 -59.61
C ALA A 16 -9.99 -40.76 -58.49
N ASN A 17 -10.75 -41.76 -58.03
CA ASN A 17 -11.70 -41.59 -56.93
C ASN A 17 -11.02 -41.23 -55.61
N LYS A 18 -9.85 -41.82 -55.31
CA LYS A 18 -9.05 -41.46 -54.13
C LYS A 18 -8.52 -40.02 -54.24
N TRP A 19 -8.08 -39.62 -55.43
CA TRP A 19 -7.58 -38.28 -55.71
C TRP A 19 -8.68 -37.22 -55.56
N ILE A 20 -9.88 -37.47 -56.12
CA ILE A 20 -11.05 -36.59 -55.98
C ILE A 20 -11.47 -36.44 -54.51
N ARG A 21 -11.51 -37.53 -53.73
CA ARG A 21 -11.80 -37.45 -52.28
C ARG A 21 -10.75 -36.65 -51.51
N ASN A 22 -9.48 -36.83 -51.84
CA ASN A 22 -8.40 -36.06 -51.21
C ASN A 22 -8.51 -34.57 -51.57
N MET A 23 -8.82 -34.25 -52.83
CA MET A 23 -9.02 -32.87 -53.28
C MET A 23 -10.21 -32.21 -52.57
N ALA A 24 -11.31 -32.95 -52.38
CA ALA A 24 -12.46 -32.48 -51.60
C ALA A 24 -12.09 -32.27 -50.12
N LYS A 25 -11.31 -33.18 -49.50
CA LYS A 25 -10.80 -33.00 -48.13
C LYS A 25 -9.89 -31.79 -48.00
N VAL A 26 -9.01 -31.56 -48.97
CA VAL A 26 -8.12 -30.39 -48.99
C VAL A 26 -8.95 -29.11 -49.10
N LYS A 27 -9.95 -29.06 -49.98
CA LYS A 27 -10.84 -27.88 -50.10
C LYS A 27 -11.66 -27.59 -48.84
N VAL A 28 -12.13 -28.63 -48.15
CA VAL A 28 -12.79 -28.49 -46.83
C VAL A 28 -11.79 -28.03 -45.76
N ALA A 29 -10.55 -28.53 -45.79
CA ALA A 29 -9.51 -28.09 -44.87
C ALA A 29 -9.11 -26.63 -45.12
N GLU A 30 -9.00 -26.19 -46.37
CA GLU A 30 -8.72 -24.79 -46.74
C GLU A 30 -9.81 -23.83 -46.27
N THR A 31 -11.08 -24.19 -46.46
CA THR A 31 -12.22 -23.40 -45.98
C THR A 31 -12.28 -23.37 -44.45
N THR A 32 -12.14 -24.52 -43.79
CA THR A 32 -12.05 -24.59 -42.32
C THR A 32 -10.87 -23.77 -41.78
N GLN A 33 -9.72 -23.80 -42.46
CA GLN A 33 -8.53 -23.05 -42.05
C GLN A 33 -8.77 -21.54 -42.19
N ALA A 34 -9.40 -21.10 -43.29
CA ALA A 34 -9.78 -19.70 -43.47
C ALA A 34 -10.77 -19.21 -42.39
N ASP A 35 -11.77 -20.03 -42.05
CA ASP A 35 -12.73 -19.71 -40.98
C ASP A 35 -12.06 -19.67 -39.59
N ILE A 36 -11.10 -20.56 -39.33
CA ILE A 36 -10.29 -20.55 -38.09
C ILE A 36 -9.43 -19.29 -38.03
N ASP A 37 -8.78 -18.91 -39.12
CA ASP A 37 -7.89 -17.75 -39.16
C ASP A 37 -8.67 -16.44 -39.04
N LEU A 38 -9.88 -16.37 -39.63
CA LEU A 38 -10.83 -15.27 -39.40
C LEU A 38 -11.30 -15.22 -37.94
N THR A 39 -11.63 -16.36 -37.35
CA THR A 39 -12.04 -16.39 -35.93
C THR A 39 -10.90 -15.99 -35.01
N ARG A 40 -9.67 -16.45 -35.29
CA ARG A 40 -8.47 -16.07 -34.51
C ARG A 40 -8.21 -14.59 -34.58
N SER A 41 -8.31 -13.98 -35.77
CA SER A 41 -8.05 -12.54 -35.92
C SER A 41 -9.00 -11.69 -35.09
N LEU A 42 -10.27 -12.09 -34.98
CA LEU A 42 -11.26 -11.41 -34.14
C LEU A 42 -10.91 -11.43 -32.64
N TYR A 43 -10.31 -12.51 -32.13
CA TYR A 43 -9.96 -12.63 -30.70
C TYR A 43 -8.54 -12.17 -30.35
N ILE A 44 -7.75 -11.67 -31.31
CA ILE A 44 -6.42 -11.07 -31.06
C ILE A 44 -6.48 -9.98 -29.96
N PRO A 45 -7.46 -9.06 -29.94
CA PRO A 45 -7.55 -8.04 -28.89
C PRO A 45 -7.70 -8.62 -27.48
N VAL A 46 -8.42 -9.75 -27.33
CA VAL A 46 -8.56 -10.45 -26.04
C VAL A 46 -7.22 -11.05 -25.60
N ALA A 47 -6.48 -11.65 -26.53
CA ALA A 47 -5.15 -12.19 -26.24
C ALA A 47 -4.15 -11.08 -25.87
N SER A 48 -4.20 -9.95 -26.58
CA SER A 48 -3.38 -8.76 -26.28
C SER A 48 -3.72 -8.19 -24.90
N ARG A 49 -5.01 -8.04 -24.56
CA ARG A 49 -5.45 -7.62 -23.22
C ARG A 49 -4.95 -8.58 -22.14
N ALA A 50 -5.07 -9.89 -22.35
CA ALA A 50 -4.57 -10.89 -21.40
C ALA A 50 -3.05 -10.81 -21.22
N GLN A 51 -2.30 -10.61 -22.30
CA GLN A 51 -0.85 -10.43 -22.23
C GLN A 51 -0.47 -9.21 -21.37
N ILE A 52 -1.12 -8.06 -21.59
CA ILE A 52 -0.88 -6.83 -20.81
C ILE A 52 -1.14 -7.08 -19.32
N LEU A 53 -2.30 -7.67 -19.00
CA LEU A 53 -2.70 -7.94 -17.62
C LEU A 53 -1.76 -8.93 -16.92
N PHE A 54 -1.28 -9.95 -17.62
CA PHE A 54 -0.32 -10.90 -17.08
C PHE A 54 1.00 -10.21 -16.71
N PHE A 55 1.53 -9.36 -17.59
CA PHE A 55 2.76 -8.61 -17.30
C PHE A 55 2.56 -7.58 -16.18
N CYS A 56 1.40 -6.93 -16.07
CA CYS A 56 1.10 -6.07 -14.90
C CYS A 56 1.24 -6.83 -13.59
N ILE A 57 0.74 -8.07 -13.54
CA ILE A 57 0.79 -8.91 -12.33
C ILE A 57 2.20 -9.44 -12.09
N ALA A 58 2.90 -9.86 -13.14
CA ALA A 58 4.28 -10.35 -13.04
C ALA A 58 5.24 -9.28 -12.50
N ASP A 59 4.97 -8.00 -12.79
CA ASP A 59 5.79 -6.89 -12.28
C ASP A 59 5.53 -6.59 -10.80
N LEU A 60 4.38 -6.97 -10.23
CA LEU A 60 4.05 -6.72 -8.81
C LEU A 60 5.06 -7.34 -7.83
N GLN A 61 5.75 -8.42 -8.23
CA GLN A 61 6.79 -9.05 -7.41
C GLN A 61 7.98 -8.11 -7.13
N ARG A 62 8.17 -7.05 -7.93
CA ARG A 62 9.19 -6.02 -7.69
C ARG A 62 8.82 -5.06 -6.56
N ILE A 63 7.53 -4.94 -6.24
CA ILE A 63 7.04 -4.15 -5.11
C ILE A 63 7.22 -4.93 -3.82
N ASP A 64 6.75 -6.19 -3.81
CA ASP A 64 6.81 -7.07 -2.66
C ASP A 64 6.99 -8.52 -3.14
N THR A 65 7.93 -9.26 -2.55
CA THR A 65 8.24 -10.64 -2.93
C THR A 65 7.05 -11.58 -2.73
N MET A 66 6.07 -11.21 -1.91
CA MET A 66 4.85 -12.00 -1.68
C MET A 66 3.83 -11.86 -2.83
N TYR A 67 3.98 -10.89 -3.74
CA TYR A 67 3.06 -10.64 -4.85
C TYR A 67 3.39 -11.46 -6.10
N GLN A 68 3.42 -12.79 -5.94
CA GLN A 68 3.74 -13.72 -7.01
C GLN A 68 2.57 -14.62 -7.34
N TYR A 69 2.26 -14.81 -8.62
CA TYR A 69 1.08 -15.56 -9.09
C TYR A 69 1.51 -16.55 -10.18
N SER A 70 0.89 -17.75 -10.20
CA SER A 70 1.16 -18.72 -11.27
C SER A 70 0.42 -18.38 -12.56
N LEU A 71 1.00 -18.79 -13.69
CA LEU A 71 0.32 -18.72 -14.98
C LEU A 71 -0.93 -19.61 -15.01
N GLU A 72 -0.88 -20.78 -14.36
CA GLU A 72 -2.02 -21.69 -14.28
C GLU A 72 -3.23 -21.02 -13.61
N TRP A 73 -3.02 -20.35 -12.48
CA TRP A 73 -4.06 -19.58 -11.80
C TRP A 73 -4.64 -18.47 -12.68
N PHE A 74 -3.78 -17.75 -13.42
CA PHE A 74 -4.21 -16.72 -14.36
C PHE A 74 -5.11 -17.30 -15.47
N ILE A 75 -4.73 -18.46 -16.03
CA ILE A 75 -5.50 -19.17 -17.07
C ILE A 75 -6.85 -19.63 -16.51
N VAL A 76 -6.91 -20.11 -15.27
CA VAL A 76 -8.18 -20.50 -14.62
C VAL A 76 -9.13 -19.30 -14.52
N ILE A 77 -8.65 -18.13 -14.10
CA ILE A 77 -9.47 -16.90 -14.05
C ILE A 77 -9.92 -16.49 -15.45
N PHE A 78 -9.02 -16.56 -16.43
CA PHE A 78 -9.32 -16.24 -17.82
C PHE A 78 -10.44 -17.14 -18.36
N ASN A 79 -10.33 -18.45 -18.20
CA ASN A 79 -11.36 -19.40 -18.64
C ASN A 79 -12.69 -19.18 -17.92
N ASN A 80 -12.67 -18.93 -16.61
CA ASN A 80 -13.88 -18.62 -15.84
C ASN A 80 -14.56 -17.33 -16.33
N SER A 81 -13.79 -16.31 -16.70
CA SER A 81 -14.34 -15.05 -17.23
C SER A 81 -15.05 -15.25 -18.58
N ILE A 82 -14.53 -16.15 -19.44
CA ILE A 82 -15.16 -16.53 -20.71
C ILE A 82 -16.45 -17.33 -20.47
N LEU A 83 -16.46 -18.24 -19.49
CA LEU A 83 -17.65 -19.05 -19.16
C LEU A 83 -18.76 -18.23 -18.50
N ASN A 84 -18.41 -17.20 -17.73
CA ASN A 84 -19.40 -16.34 -17.07
C ASN A 84 -20.08 -15.39 -18.06
N THR A 85 -19.36 -14.93 -19.09
CA THR A 85 -19.92 -14.07 -20.16
C THR A 85 -20.82 -14.84 -21.13
N THR A 86 -20.60 -16.14 -21.34
CA THR A 86 -21.49 -16.98 -22.16
C THR A 86 -22.84 -17.26 -21.49
N LYS A 87 -22.87 -17.45 -20.17
CA LYS A 87 -24.11 -17.73 -19.42
C LYS A 87 -25.05 -16.52 -19.26
N GLY A 88 -24.54 -15.30 -19.39
CA GLY A 88 -25.32 -14.07 -19.21
C GLY A 88 -26.31 -13.74 -20.33
N LYS A 89 -26.22 -14.40 -21.50
CA LYS A 89 -27.07 -14.12 -22.68
C LYS A 89 -28.10 -15.20 -23.02
N ASP A 90 -28.12 -16.33 -22.30
CA ASP A 90 -29.01 -17.47 -22.59
C ASP A 90 -30.39 -17.44 -21.87
N ALA A 91 -30.77 -16.32 -21.21
CA ALA A 91 -32.00 -16.32 -20.40
C ALA A 91 -32.95 -15.10 -20.50
N SER A 92 -32.71 -14.02 -21.27
CA SER A 92 -33.71 -12.92 -21.30
C SER A 92 -33.66 -11.88 -22.44
N LEU A 93 -33.02 -12.11 -23.59
CA LEU A 93 -33.12 -11.17 -24.71
C LEU A 93 -33.22 -11.86 -26.07
N ASP A 94 -34.21 -12.75 -26.19
CA ASP A 94 -34.89 -12.89 -27.47
C ASP A 94 -35.85 -11.70 -27.62
N ILE A 95 -35.67 -10.95 -28.71
CA ILE A 95 -36.62 -9.98 -29.26
C ILE A 95 -36.71 -8.67 -28.46
N ILE A 96 -35.87 -7.69 -28.79
CA ILE A 96 -36.22 -6.28 -29.05
C ILE A 96 -34.91 -5.62 -29.51
N VAL A 97 -34.72 -5.46 -30.82
CA VAL A 97 -34.22 -4.24 -31.52
C VAL A 97 -34.10 -4.58 -33.02
N VAL A 98 -35.12 -4.12 -33.75
CA VAL A 98 -35.07 -3.44 -35.05
C VAL A 98 -34.60 -4.20 -36.30
N ASN A 99 -35.58 -4.52 -37.15
CA ASN A 99 -35.46 -4.59 -38.61
C ASN A 99 -34.55 -3.46 -39.14
N LEU A 100 -33.34 -3.78 -39.60
CA LEU A 100 -32.64 -3.22 -40.78
C LEU A 100 -31.25 -3.88 -40.90
N ALA A 101 -30.92 -4.38 -42.09
CA ALA A 101 -29.62 -4.88 -42.55
C ALA A 101 -29.00 -6.11 -41.82
N LEU A 102 -29.28 -7.30 -42.36
CA LEU A 102 -28.78 -8.62 -41.91
C LEU A 102 -27.25 -8.86 -42.07
N PHE A 103 -26.44 -7.85 -42.42
CA PHE A 103 -24.98 -7.98 -42.55
C PHE A 103 -24.20 -7.23 -41.45
N ASP A 104 -24.71 -6.11 -40.93
CA ASP A 104 -24.04 -5.31 -39.89
C ASP A 104 -24.24 -5.82 -38.45
N VAL A 105 -25.19 -6.74 -38.22
CA VAL A 105 -25.56 -7.21 -36.87
C VAL A 105 -24.57 -8.25 -36.33
N ALA A 106 -23.99 -9.09 -37.21
CA ALA A 106 -23.10 -10.17 -36.80
C ALA A 106 -21.69 -9.68 -36.38
N GLU A 107 -21.16 -8.64 -37.03
CA GLU A 107 -19.92 -7.96 -36.60
C GLU A 107 -20.11 -7.29 -35.23
N ASN A 108 -21.24 -6.60 -35.04
CA ASN A 108 -21.57 -5.90 -33.79
C ASN A 108 -21.71 -6.84 -32.58
N ILE A 109 -22.28 -8.04 -32.76
CA ILE A 109 -22.41 -9.04 -31.68
C ILE A 109 -21.05 -9.58 -31.23
N ASN A 110 -20.13 -9.81 -32.18
CA ASN A 110 -18.79 -10.31 -31.87
C ASN A 110 -17.93 -9.24 -31.18
N GLU A 111 -18.00 -7.99 -31.61
CA GLU A 111 -17.33 -6.87 -30.96
C GLU A 111 -17.84 -6.65 -29.53
N LEU A 112 -19.16 -6.66 -29.32
CA LEU A 112 -19.75 -6.58 -27.97
C LEU A 112 -19.28 -7.72 -27.07
N ARG A 113 -19.21 -8.95 -27.59
CA ARG A 113 -18.71 -10.11 -26.84
C ARG A 113 -17.24 -9.95 -26.45
N ILE A 114 -16.40 -9.43 -27.34
CA ILE A 114 -14.97 -9.20 -27.06
C ILE A 114 -14.81 -8.17 -25.95
N THR A 115 -15.58 -7.09 -26.00
CA THR A 115 -15.59 -6.06 -24.95
C THR A 115 -16.07 -6.63 -23.62
N ASP A 116 -17.19 -7.36 -23.61
CA ASP A 116 -17.74 -8.01 -22.40
C ASP A 116 -16.70 -8.95 -21.75
N ILE A 117 -16.00 -9.77 -22.55
CA ILE A 117 -14.95 -10.67 -22.06
C ILE A 117 -13.80 -9.86 -21.46
N ASN A 118 -13.32 -8.83 -22.16
CA ASN A 118 -12.22 -8.01 -21.69
C ASN A 118 -12.55 -7.28 -20.39
N GLU A 119 -13.72 -6.68 -20.27
CA GLU A 119 -14.16 -5.96 -19.07
C GLU A 119 -14.33 -6.92 -17.88
N ASN A 120 -15.06 -8.02 -18.08
CA ASN A 120 -15.29 -9.01 -17.03
C ASN A 120 -13.97 -9.66 -16.57
N PHE A 121 -13.08 -9.99 -17.51
CA PHE A 121 -11.77 -10.54 -17.18
C PHE A 121 -10.91 -9.54 -16.40
N THR A 122 -10.83 -8.30 -16.88
CA THR A 122 -10.05 -7.23 -16.23
C THR A 122 -10.52 -7.00 -14.80
N PHE A 123 -11.83 -6.91 -14.57
CA PHE A 123 -12.38 -6.69 -13.25
C PHE A 123 -12.23 -7.90 -12.32
N THR A 124 -12.51 -9.11 -12.80
CA THR A 124 -12.36 -10.34 -12.00
C THR A 124 -10.90 -10.53 -11.57
N LEU A 125 -9.97 -10.31 -12.49
CA LEU A 125 -8.54 -10.37 -12.20
C LEU A 125 -8.12 -9.29 -11.21
N PHE A 126 -8.55 -8.04 -11.43
CA PHE A 126 -8.29 -6.94 -10.51
C PHE A 126 -8.78 -7.23 -9.10
N SER A 127 -10.01 -7.74 -8.96
CA SER A 127 -10.58 -8.06 -7.66
C SER A 127 -9.79 -9.15 -6.94
N ASN A 128 -9.45 -10.23 -7.64
CA ASN A 128 -8.73 -11.34 -7.05
C ASN A 128 -7.31 -10.93 -6.64
N VAL A 129 -6.61 -10.13 -7.44
CA VAL A 129 -5.29 -9.59 -7.11
C VAL A 129 -5.37 -8.63 -5.91
N CYS A 130 -6.37 -7.74 -5.88
CA CYS A 130 -6.52 -6.77 -4.79
C CYS A 130 -6.75 -7.42 -3.41
N ARG A 131 -7.28 -8.64 -3.33
CA ARG A 131 -7.40 -9.38 -2.06
C ARG A 131 -6.05 -9.70 -1.43
N SER A 132 -5.02 -9.85 -2.25
CA SER A 132 -3.65 -10.14 -1.83
C SER A 132 -2.72 -8.93 -1.84
N LEU A 133 -3.22 -7.74 -2.18
CA LEU A 133 -2.47 -6.49 -2.13
C LEU A 133 -2.77 -5.72 -0.85
N PHE A 134 -1.76 -5.01 -0.34
CA PHE A 134 -1.97 -4.01 0.70
C PHE A 134 -2.72 -2.81 0.11
N GLU A 135 -3.51 -2.12 0.93
CA GLU A 135 -4.39 -1.02 0.51
C GLU A 135 -3.63 0.06 -0.28
N LYS A 136 -2.39 0.38 0.15
CA LYS A 136 -1.51 1.35 -0.53
C LYS A 136 -1.16 0.98 -1.99
N HIS A 137 -1.23 -0.30 -2.35
CA HIS A 137 -0.87 -0.79 -3.68
C HIS A 137 -2.09 -1.05 -4.58
N LYS A 138 -3.31 -1.11 -4.04
CA LYS A 138 -4.52 -1.43 -4.82
C LYS A 138 -4.81 -0.37 -5.88
N LEU A 139 -4.82 0.90 -5.49
CA LEU A 139 -5.05 2.02 -6.40
C LEU A 139 -3.92 2.13 -7.44
N LEU A 140 -2.68 1.95 -7.00
CA LEU A 140 -1.49 1.94 -7.86
C LEU A 140 -1.62 0.85 -8.94
N PHE A 141 -2.01 -0.36 -8.55
CA PHE A 141 -2.21 -1.47 -9.47
C PHE A 141 -3.34 -1.18 -10.47
N GLY A 142 -4.47 -0.63 -10.01
CA GLY A 142 -5.55 -0.19 -10.89
C GLY A 142 -5.06 0.84 -11.93
N PHE A 143 -4.30 1.84 -11.49
CA PHE A 143 -3.71 2.85 -12.36
C PHE A 143 -2.72 2.27 -13.36
N LEU A 144 -1.86 1.33 -12.93
CA LEU A 144 -0.92 0.63 -13.81
C LEU A 144 -1.65 -0.14 -14.90
N VAL A 145 -2.69 -0.91 -14.54
CA VAL A 145 -3.51 -1.66 -15.51
C VAL A 145 -4.16 -0.70 -16.51
N CYS A 146 -4.77 0.38 -16.04
CA CYS A 146 -5.37 1.39 -16.90
C CYS A 146 -4.35 2.03 -17.84
N ALA A 147 -3.20 2.45 -17.32
CA ALA A 147 -2.17 3.11 -18.10
C ALA A 147 -1.60 2.19 -19.19
N ARG A 148 -1.31 0.92 -18.88
CA ARG A 148 -0.78 -0.03 -19.88
C ARG A 148 -1.78 -0.39 -20.96
N ILE A 149 -3.07 -0.48 -20.61
CA ILE A 149 -4.15 -0.62 -21.58
C ILE A 149 -4.16 0.58 -22.54
N LEU A 150 -4.15 1.80 -22.00
CA LEU A 150 -4.21 3.03 -22.80
C LEU A 150 -2.93 3.33 -23.59
N LEU A 151 -1.77 2.85 -23.12
CA LEU A 151 -0.50 2.87 -23.86
C LEU A 151 -0.56 1.94 -25.09
N ASN A 152 -1.10 0.73 -24.91
CA ASN A 152 -1.30 -0.21 -26.02
C ASN A 152 -2.29 0.31 -27.06
N ASP A 153 -3.35 0.99 -26.60
CA ASP A 153 -4.38 1.56 -27.46
C ASP A 153 -3.92 2.86 -28.15
N GLY A 154 -2.71 3.36 -27.84
CA GLY A 154 -2.11 4.56 -28.43
C GLY A 154 -2.68 5.90 -27.91
N THR A 155 -3.53 5.85 -26.88
CA THR A 155 -4.13 7.03 -26.25
C THR A 155 -3.19 7.81 -25.34
N ILE A 156 -2.19 7.15 -24.75
CA ILE A 156 -1.12 7.79 -23.96
C ILE A 156 0.18 7.70 -24.77
N ASP A 157 0.90 8.82 -24.92
CA ASP A 157 2.25 8.79 -25.50
C ASP A 157 3.24 8.17 -24.49
N PRO A 158 4.03 7.15 -24.86
CA PRO A 158 5.07 6.58 -24.01
C PRO A 158 6.04 7.63 -23.43
N LYS A 159 6.32 8.73 -24.16
CA LYS A 159 7.18 9.82 -23.65
C LYS A 159 6.51 10.61 -22.53
N GLU A 160 5.23 10.91 -22.68
CA GLU A 160 4.43 11.57 -21.65
C GLU A 160 4.31 10.71 -20.39
N TRP A 161 4.14 9.40 -20.57
CA TRP A 161 4.14 8.44 -19.46
C TRP A 161 5.47 8.44 -18.70
N SER A 162 6.60 8.33 -19.41
CA SER A 162 7.93 8.42 -18.79
C SER A 162 8.14 9.76 -18.05
N HIS A 163 7.66 10.86 -18.62
CA HIS A 163 7.71 12.17 -17.98
C HIS A 163 6.85 12.25 -16.73
N PHE A 164 5.65 11.65 -16.76
CA PHE A 164 4.75 11.54 -15.60
C PHE A 164 5.38 10.76 -14.45
N LEU A 165 6.34 9.87 -14.70
CA LEU A 165 7.04 9.14 -13.64
C LEU A 165 8.29 9.86 -13.15
N THR A 166 9.02 10.56 -14.03
CA THR A 166 10.38 11.06 -13.75
C THR A 166 10.45 12.49 -13.20
N THR A 167 9.51 13.37 -13.53
CA THR A 167 9.63 14.80 -13.16
C THR A 167 9.13 15.13 -11.75
N THR A 168 9.84 16.00 -11.02
CA THR A 168 9.46 16.38 -9.65
C THR A 168 9.28 17.88 -9.45
N ILE A 169 9.20 18.69 -10.51
CA ILE A 169 9.21 20.15 -10.34
C ILE A 169 7.81 20.69 -10.00
N PRO A 170 7.64 21.37 -8.85
CA PRO A 170 6.40 22.04 -8.51
C PRO A 170 6.33 23.47 -9.08
N ILE A 171 5.24 23.85 -9.75
CA ILE A 171 4.89 25.25 -10.07
C ILE A 171 3.58 25.61 -9.37
N ARG A 172 3.41 26.86 -8.91
CA ARG A 172 2.26 27.24 -8.05
C ARG A 172 1.07 27.72 -8.89
N TYR A 173 -0.15 27.19 -8.65
CA TYR A 173 -1.47 27.86 -8.51
C TYR A 173 -2.67 26.91 -8.76
N MET A 174 -3.86 27.27 -8.27
CA MET A 174 -5.14 26.56 -8.46
C MET A 174 -6.09 27.32 -9.41
N ALA A 175 -6.81 26.57 -10.24
CA ALA A 175 -8.20 26.76 -10.68
C ALA A 175 -8.65 25.47 -11.42
N THR A 176 -9.94 25.33 -11.78
CA THR A 176 -10.30 24.51 -12.95
C THR A 176 -9.40 24.93 -14.12
N PHE A 177 -8.96 24.00 -14.98
CA PHE A 177 -8.13 24.37 -16.13
C PHE A 177 -8.76 25.58 -16.82
N PRO A 178 -8.11 26.76 -16.80
CA PRO A 178 -8.72 27.94 -17.37
C PRO A 178 -8.88 27.72 -18.87
N GLU A 179 -9.97 28.21 -19.46
CA GLU A 179 -10.09 28.22 -20.92
C GLU A 179 -8.85 28.92 -21.53
N PRO A 180 -8.17 28.32 -22.53
CA PRO A 180 -8.61 27.22 -23.39
C PRO A 180 -8.13 25.81 -22.97
N TRP A 181 -7.44 25.66 -21.84
CA TRP A 181 -6.74 24.42 -21.46
C TRP A 181 -7.68 23.29 -21.06
N GLN A 182 -8.93 23.61 -20.72
CA GLN A 182 -9.95 22.60 -20.46
C GLN A 182 -10.28 21.76 -21.70
N ILE A 183 -10.24 22.38 -22.89
CA ILE A 183 -10.57 21.76 -24.17
C ILE A 183 -9.30 21.30 -24.90
N LYS A 184 -8.19 22.04 -24.77
CA LYS A 184 -6.93 21.71 -25.45
C LYS A 184 -6.19 20.51 -24.87
N LEU A 185 -6.34 20.25 -23.57
CA LEU A 185 -5.63 19.16 -22.90
C LEU A 185 -6.49 17.91 -22.79
N ASN A 186 -5.90 16.77 -23.14
CA ASN A 186 -6.45 15.45 -22.91
C ASN A 186 -6.45 15.11 -21.39
N ASN A 187 -7.15 14.04 -21.00
CA ASN A 187 -7.30 13.69 -19.58
C ASN A 187 -5.97 13.31 -18.90
N PHE A 188 -5.00 12.78 -19.64
CA PHE A 188 -3.67 12.42 -19.13
C PHE A 188 -2.75 13.64 -18.99
N GLU A 189 -2.77 14.55 -19.97
CA GLU A 189 -2.06 15.84 -19.91
C GLU A 189 -2.54 16.71 -18.73
N LYS A 190 -3.84 16.64 -18.41
CA LYS A 190 -4.39 17.26 -17.20
C LYS A 190 -3.78 16.68 -15.93
N LEU A 191 -3.51 15.37 -15.90
CA LEU A 191 -2.85 14.70 -14.78
C LEU A 191 -1.36 15.11 -14.67
N LEU A 192 -0.66 15.24 -15.80
CA LEU A 192 0.72 15.77 -15.87
C LEU A 192 0.80 17.17 -15.25
N VAL A 193 -0.04 18.09 -15.71
CA VAL A 193 -0.06 19.47 -15.18
C VAL A 193 -0.42 19.47 -13.70
N LEU A 194 -1.39 18.67 -13.28
CA LEU A 194 -1.76 18.57 -11.87
C LEU A 194 -0.61 18.05 -11.01
N LYS A 195 0.15 17.05 -11.48
CA LYS A 195 1.34 16.56 -10.77
C LYS A 195 2.36 17.68 -10.57
N CYS A 196 2.63 18.48 -11.61
CA CYS A 196 3.54 19.62 -11.51
C CYS A 196 3.00 20.74 -10.64
N LEU A 197 1.69 20.92 -10.45
CA LEU A 197 1.16 22.06 -9.68
C LEU A 197 0.70 21.71 -8.27
N ARG A 198 0.13 20.53 -8.09
CA ARG A 198 -0.55 20.03 -6.90
C ARG A 198 -0.34 18.52 -6.77
N PRO A 199 0.90 18.09 -6.43
CA PRO A 199 1.17 16.67 -6.18
C PRO A 199 0.19 16.07 -5.16
N ASP A 200 -0.24 16.85 -4.16
CA ASP A 200 -1.22 16.43 -3.13
C ASP A 200 -2.60 15.99 -3.67
N LYS A 201 -2.94 16.34 -4.92
CA LYS A 201 -4.22 15.97 -5.55
C LYS A 201 -4.11 14.88 -6.60
N VAL A 202 -2.89 14.39 -6.88
CA VAL A 202 -2.66 13.39 -7.93
C VAL A 202 -3.38 12.09 -7.61
N ILE A 203 -3.34 11.60 -6.37
CA ILE A 203 -4.05 10.37 -5.97
C ILE A 203 -5.56 10.47 -6.24
N ASN A 204 -6.19 11.58 -5.85
CA ASN A 204 -7.62 11.80 -6.11
C ASN A 204 -7.90 11.92 -7.62
N ALA A 205 -7.01 12.55 -8.38
CA ALA A 205 -7.14 12.64 -9.82
C ALA A 205 -6.97 11.28 -10.51
N ILE A 206 -6.08 10.40 -9.99
CA ILE A 206 -5.94 9.01 -10.44
C ILE A 206 -7.24 8.24 -10.20
N GLN A 207 -7.89 8.40 -9.05
CA GLN A 207 -9.19 7.77 -8.78
C GLN A 207 -10.27 8.21 -9.79
N ILE A 208 -10.35 9.52 -10.08
CA ILE A 208 -11.27 10.05 -11.09
C ILE A 208 -10.92 9.50 -12.48
N TYR A 209 -9.64 9.48 -12.82
CA TYR A 209 -9.13 8.96 -14.09
C TYR A 209 -9.49 7.47 -14.27
N LEU A 210 -9.34 6.66 -13.23
CA LEU A 210 -9.74 5.26 -13.23
C LEU A 210 -11.26 5.09 -13.39
N THR A 211 -12.03 5.90 -12.68
CA THR A 211 -13.49 5.88 -12.77
C THR A 211 -13.98 6.20 -14.17
N GLN A 212 -13.31 7.12 -14.87
CA GLN A 212 -13.65 7.51 -16.24
C GLN A 212 -13.27 6.46 -17.29
N ASN A 213 -12.17 5.73 -17.11
CA ASN A 213 -11.65 4.80 -18.12
C ASN A 213 -12.03 3.33 -17.87
N LEU A 214 -12.03 2.87 -16.62
CA LEU A 214 -12.32 1.47 -16.24
C LEU A 214 -13.61 1.31 -15.41
N GLY A 215 -14.09 2.39 -14.80
CA GLY A 215 -15.31 2.41 -13.99
C GLY A 215 -15.08 2.50 -12.48
N GLN A 216 -16.13 2.87 -11.75
CA GLN A 216 -16.07 3.17 -10.30
C GLN A 216 -15.64 1.96 -9.45
N GLN A 217 -15.97 0.75 -9.88
CA GLN A 217 -15.64 -0.52 -9.22
C GLN A 217 -14.13 -0.77 -9.01
N PHE A 218 -13.26 -0.06 -9.74
CA PHE A 218 -11.80 -0.15 -9.60
C PHE A 218 -11.23 0.75 -8.48
N VAL A 219 -12.05 1.63 -7.92
CA VAL A 219 -11.65 2.54 -6.82
C VAL A 219 -12.31 2.14 -5.50
N GLU A 220 -13.46 1.48 -5.56
CA GLU A 220 -14.21 1.08 -4.36
C GLU A 220 -13.44 0.06 -3.51
N PRO A 221 -13.44 0.21 -2.17
CA PRO A 221 -12.72 -0.67 -1.28
C PRO A 221 -13.31 -2.08 -1.34
N GLN A 222 -12.48 -3.05 -1.69
CA GLN A 222 -12.88 -4.45 -1.71
C GLN A 222 -12.68 -5.08 -0.34
N THR A 223 -13.77 -5.48 0.31
CA THR A 223 -13.73 -6.23 1.56
C THR A 223 -13.54 -7.72 1.26
N ALA A 224 -12.43 -8.29 1.72
CA ALA A 224 -12.18 -9.72 1.62
C ALA A 224 -12.68 -10.42 2.89
N GLU A 225 -13.56 -11.41 2.73
CA GLU A 225 -14.00 -12.29 3.82
C GLU A 225 -13.33 -13.66 3.70
N PHE A 226 -13.04 -14.31 4.83
CA PHE A 226 -12.54 -15.69 4.86
C PHE A 226 -13.46 -16.67 4.13
N SER A 227 -14.77 -16.39 4.13
CA SER A 227 -15.79 -17.20 3.48
C SER A 227 -15.61 -17.28 1.96
N VAL A 228 -15.15 -16.20 1.32
CA VAL A 228 -14.95 -16.12 -0.13
C VAL A 228 -13.70 -16.88 -0.52
N ILE A 229 -12.58 -16.60 0.16
CA ILE A 229 -11.29 -17.24 -0.12
C ILE A 229 -11.34 -18.75 0.14
N TYR A 230 -12.02 -19.17 1.21
CA TYR A 230 -12.17 -20.59 1.51
C TYR A 230 -13.00 -21.34 0.46
N LYS A 231 -13.99 -20.68 -0.18
CA LYS A 231 -14.79 -21.31 -1.26
C LYS A 231 -14.01 -21.43 -2.56
N GLU A 232 -13.08 -20.52 -2.80
CA GLU A 232 -12.21 -20.53 -3.99
C GLU A 232 -11.03 -21.48 -3.82
N ALA A 233 -10.56 -21.67 -2.59
CA ALA A 233 -9.51 -22.62 -2.27
C ALA A 233 -10.00 -24.07 -2.32
N SER A 234 -9.19 -24.92 -2.94
CA SER A 234 -9.27 -26.37 -2.81
C SER A 234 -8.53 -26.85 -1.55
N ASN A 235 -8.77 -28.11 -1.16
CA ASN A 235 -8.09 -28.77 -0.04
C ASN A 235 -6.57 -28.95 -0.23
N ILE A 236 -6.05 -28.83 -1.45
CA ILE A 236 -4.61 -28.88 -1.74
C ILE A 236 -3.97 -27.49 -1.85
N THR A 237 -4.76 -26.45 -2.13
CA THR A 237 -4.24 -25.08 -2.26
C THR A 237 -4.13 -24.45 -0.88
N PRO A 238 -2.92 -24.12 -0.40
CA PRO A 238 -2.76 -23.43 0.87
C PRO A 238 -3.40 -22.05 0.82
N ILE A 239 -3.81 -21.54 1.99
CA ILE A 239 -4.25 -20.15 2.15
C ILE A 239 -3.17 -19.40 2.94
N VAL A 240 -2.65 -18.32 2.37
CA VAL A 240 -1.56 -17.51 2.94
C VAL A 240 -2.09 -16.14 3.35
N PHE A 241 -1.99 -15.83 4.64
CA PHE A 241 -2.19 -14.48 5.16
C PHE A 241 -0.89 -13.69 5.14
N ILE A 242 -0.89 -12.60 4.40
CA ILE A 242 0.22 -11.64 4.35
C ILE A 242 -0.06 -10.56 5.40
N LEU A 243 0.77 -10.50 6.43
CA LEU A 243 0.53 -9.68 7.60
C LEU A 243 1.21 -8.32 7.49
N SER A 244 0.50 -7.26 7.86
CA SER A 244 1.12 -6.00 8.26
C SER A 244 1.68 -6.12 9.70
N PRO A 245 2.70 -5.33 10.07
CA PRO A 245 3.24 -5.33 11.43
C PRO A 245 2.15 -5.13 12.50
N GLY A 246 2.17 -5.97 13.55
CA GLY A 246 1.22 -5.88 14.66
C GLY A 246 -0.18 -6.46 14.39
N THR A 247 -0.38 -7.19 13.28
CA THR A 247 -1.63 -7.91 13.00
C THR A 247 -1.48 -9.42 13.16
N ASP A 248 -2.54 -10.08 13.64
CA ASP A 248 -2.62 -11.53 13.77
C ASP A 248 -4.08 -12.00 13.53
N PRO A 249 -4.33 -12.83 12.50
CA PRO A 249 -5.67 -13.36 12.20
C PRO A 249 -6.05 -14.59 13.05
N ALA A 250 -5.20 -15.07 13.97
CA ALA A 250 -5.41 -16.33 14.69
C ALA A 250 -6.77 -16.41 15.39
N VAL A 251 -7.18 -15.35 16.10
CA VAL A 251 -8.45 -15.34 16.85
C VAL A 251 -9.65 -15.39 15.91
N GLU A 252 -9.60 -14.64 14.80
CA GLU A 252 -10.68 -14.59 13.80
C GLU A 252 -10.77 -15.90 13.03
N LEU A 253 -9.63 -16.50 12.69
CA LEU A 253 -9.58 -17.79 12.00
C LEU A 253 -10.11 -18.93 12.88
N ASN A 254 -9.80 -18.94 14.18
CA ASN A 254 -10.38 -19.91 15.11
C ASN A 254 -11.91 -19.82 15.15
N LYS A 255 -12.45 -18.60 15.30
CA LYS A 255 -13.91 -18.36 15.26
C LYS A 255 -14.52 -18.81 13.94
N PHE A 256 -13.82 -18.63 12.83
CA PHE A 256 -14.26 -19.08 11.51
C PHE A 256 -14.26 -20.61 11.39
N ALA A 257 -13.23 -21.28 11.90
CA ALA A 257 -13.16 -22.74 11.93
C ALA A 257 -14.29 -23.34 12.78
N ASP A 258 -14.57 -22.76 13.95
CA ASP A 258 -15.69 -23.15 14.81
C ASP A 258 -17.04 -22.98 14.09
N LYS A 259 -17.23 -21.87 13.37
CA LYS A 259 -18.43 -21.62 12.55
C LYS A 259 -18.61 -22.64 11.43
N MET A 260 -17.50 -23.13 10.86
CA MET A 260 -17.49 -24.19 9.84
C MET A 260 -17.55 -25.61 10.44
N GLY A 261 -17.54 -25.75 11.78
CA GLY A 261 -17.51 -27.04 12.46
C GLY A 261 -16.22 -27.83 12.22
N LYS A 262 -15.11 -27.15 11.95
CA LYS A 262 -13.81 -27.76 11.63
C LYS A 262 -12.85 -27.59 12.81
N LYS A 263 -12.05 -28.63 13.08
CA LYS A 263 -11.00 -28.57 14.10
C LYS A 263 -9.76 -27.91 13.52
N LEU A 264 -9.31 -26.82 14.14
CA LEU A 264 -8.10 -26.09 13.77
C LEU A 264 -6.96 -26.39 14.74
N TYR A 265 -5.83 -26.85 14.21
CA TYR A 265 -4.59 -27.03 14.97
C TYR A 265 -3.59 -25.93 14.58
N SER A 266 -3.29 -25.05 15.52
CA SER A 266 -2.35 -23.94 15.32
C SER A 266 -0.97 -24.21 15.95
N ILE A 267 0.09 -23.83 15.25
CA ILE A 267 1.45 -23.74 15.80
C ILE A 267 2.08 -22.43 15.37
N SER A 268 2.73 -21.73 16.30
CA SER A 268 3.55 -20.57 15.99
C SER A 268 4.98 -21.05 15.72
N LEU A 269 5.47 -20.80 14.51
CA LEU A 269 6.79 -21.23 14.09
C LEU A 269 7.85 -20.35 14.74
N GLY A 270 8.82 -21.02 15.34
CA GLY A 270 10.00 -20.46 15.97
C GLY A 270 11.06 -21.55 16.10
N GLN A 271 12.21 -21.23 16.66
CA GLN A 271 13.33 -22.16 16.75
C GLN A 271 12.93 -23.47 17.44
N GLY A 272 13.07 -24.60 16.73
CA GLY A 272 12.82 -25.95 17.26
C GLY A 272 11.38 -26.46 17.13
N GLN A 273 10.47 -25.72 16.47
CA GLN A 273 9.08 -26.15 16.26
C GLN A 273 8.86 -26.88 14.93
N GLU A 274 9.89 -27.05 14.11
CA GLU A 274 9.79 -27.51 12.72
C GLU A 274 9.35 -28.98 12.63
N LEU A 275 9.89 -29.84 13.51
CA LEU A 275 9.55 -31.26 13.55
C LEU A 275 8.08 -31.47 13.95
N ARG A 276 7.60 -30.69 14.94
CA ARG A 276 6.22 -30.74 15.39
C ARG A 276 5.27 -30.25 14.30
N ALA A 277 5.62 -29.18 13.60
CA ALA A 277 4.86 -28.68 12.47
C ALA A 277 4.76 -29.73 11.35
N GLN A 278 5.86 -30.40 11.02
CA GLN A 278 5.89 -31.46 10.01
C GLN A 278 4.98 -32.65 10.37
N LEU A 279 5.02 -33.11 11.62
CA LEU A 279 4.15 -34.21 12.08
C LEU A 279 2.68 -33.81 12.08
N MET A 280 2.39 -32.58 12.54
CA MET A 280 1.03 -32.04 12.58
C MET A 280 0.42 -31.92 11.18
N LEU A 281 1.21 -31.50 10.18
CA LEU A 281 0.78 -31.43 8.79
C LEU A 281 0.38 -32.80 8.25
N LYS A 282 1.26 -33.79 8.40
CA LYS A 282 1.02 -35.16 7.89
C LYS A 282 -0.21 -35.80 8.53
N GLN A 283 -0.30 -35.74 9.86
CA GLN A 283 -1.44 -36.32 10.58
C GLN A 283 -2.76 -35.62 10.22
N SER A 284 -2.75 -34.30 10.09
CA SER A 284 -3.96 -33.54 9.76
C SER A 284 -4.38 -33.73 8.31
N ALA A 285 -3.43 -33.92 7.39
CA ALA A 285 -3.69 -34.24 5.99
C ALA A 285 -4.40 -35.60 5.83
N GLU A 286 -4.03 -36.59 6.64
CA GLU A 286 -4.67 -37.91 6.68
C GLU A 286 -6.06 -37.86 7.34
N ILE A 287 -6.21 -37.13 8.46
CA ILE A 287 -7.45 -37.10 9.26
C ILE A 287 -8.49 -36.10 8.70
N GLY A 288 -8.05 -35.04 8.02
CA GLY A 288 -8.93 -33.97 7.53
C GLY A 288 -9.13 -32.80 8.48
N ASN A 289 -8.14 -32.50 9.32
CA ASN A 289 -8.19 -31.33 10.19
C ASN A 289 -7.55 -30.12 9.53
N TRP A 290 -7.90 -28.92 9.99
CA TRP A 290 -7.25 -27.70 9.53
C TRP A 290 -5.95 -27.48 10.29
N VAL A 291 -4.93 -27.01 9.57
CA VAL A 291 -3.62 -26.70 10.14
C VAL A 291 -3.32 -25.24 9.93
N PHE A 292 -2.86 -24.57 10.98
CA PHE A 292 -2.48 -23.16 10.95
C PHE A 292 -1.05 -22.95 11.41
N PHE A 293 -0.17 -22.53 10.49
CA PHE A 293 1.21 -22.19 10.79
C PHE A 293 1.36 -20.67 10.88
N GLN A 294 1.72 -20.17 12.07
CA GLN A 294 1.94 -18.76 12.29
C GLN A 294 3.41 -18.38 12.12
N ASN A 295 3.66 -17.16 11.66
CA ASN A 295 4.98 -16.53 11.60
C ASN A 295 6.02 -17.30 10.76
N CYS A 296 5.65 -17.76 9.57
CA CYS A 296 6.54 -18.55 8.70
C CYS A 296 7.87 -17.84 8.37
N HIS A 297 7.85 -16.52 8.18
CA HIS A 297 9.05 -15.67 7.99
C HIS A 297 10.11 -15.79 9.10
N LEU A 298 9.78 -16.25 10.31
CA LEU A 298 10.73 -16.39 11.41
C LEU A 298 11.62 -17.64 11.30
N VAL A 299 11.32 -18.56 10.38
CA VAL A 299 12.07 -19.83 10.22
C VAL A 299 12.45 -20.06 8.76
N PRO A 300 13.34 -19.21 8.18
CA PRO A 300 13.72 -19.31 6.76
C PRO A 300 14.38 -20.65 6.40
N SER A 301 15.13 -21.25 7.34
CA SER A 301 15.80 -22.55 7.13
C SER A 301 14.84 -23.72 6.90
N TRP A 302 13.60 -23.63 7.36
CA TRP A 302 12.59 -24.68 7.19
C TRP A 302 11.71 -24.48 5.95
N MET A 303 11.71 -23.28 5.36
CA MET A 303 10.86 -22.93 4.23
C MET A 303 11.02 -23.88 3.01
N PRO A 304 12.24 -24.28 2.59
CA PRO A 304 12.40 -25.25 1.50
C PRO A 304 11.82 -26.64 1.82
N LYS A 305 11.81 -27.02 3.10
CA LYS A 305 11.23 -28.29 3.55
C LYS A 305 9.71 -28.22 3.61
N LEU A 306 9.15 -27.07 3.99
CA LEU A 306 7.72 -26.82 3.91
C LEU A 306 7.23 -26.88 2.46
N GLU A 307 7.95 -26.27 1.53
CA GLU A 307 7.71 -26.34 0.08
C GLU A 307 7.62 -27.78 -0.41
N SER A 308 8.65 -28.59 -0.14
CA SER A 308 8.64 -30.00 -0.52
C SER A 308 7.46 -30.77 0.10
N LEU A 309 7.07 -30.46 1.35
CA LEU A 309 5.92 -31.10 1.99
C LEU A 309 4.60 -30.73 1.30
N VAL A 310 4.41 -29.46 0.96
CA VAL A 310 3.20 -28.98 0.27
C VAL A 310 3.11 -29.55 -1.14
N GLU A 311 4.23 -29.66 -1.87
CA GLU A 311 4.25 -30.27 -3.21
C GLU A 311 3.91 -31.77 -3.20
N THR A 312 4.22 -32.49 -2.11
CA THR A 312 3.84 -33.91 -1.99
C THR A 312 2.35 -34.14 -1.73
N LEU A 313 1.59 -33.08 -1.45
CA LEU A 313 0.15 -33.15 -1.20
C LEU A 313 -0.60 -33.37 -2.52
N SER A 314 -1.10 -34.58 -2.75
CA SER A 314 -1.90 -34.91 -3.93
C SER A 314 -3.38 -35.12 -3.57
N PRO A 315 -4.33 -34.86 -4.51
CA PRO A 315 -5.74 -35.15 -4.29
C PRO A 315 -6.06 -36.61 -3.95
N GLU A 316 -5.18 -37.54 -4.30
CA GLU A 316 -5.32 -38.97 -4.02
C GLU A 316 -5.03 -39.34 -2.57
N ASN A 317 -4.14 -38.58 -1.92
CA ASN A 317 -3.59 -38.92 -0.60
C ASN A 317 -4.09 -38.00 0.53
N ILE A 318 -4.93 -37.01 0.21
CA ILE A 318 -5.42 -36.01 1.15
C ILE A 318 -6.90 -36.20 1.48
N HIS A 319 -7.25 -35.95 2.73
CA HIS A 319 -8.64 -35.88 3.14
C HIS A 319 -9.36 -34.67 2.54
N ARG A 320 -10.63 -34.82 2.15
CA ARG A 320 -11.42 -33.76 1.49
C ARG A 320 -11.61 -32.49 2.34
N ASP A 321 -11.62 -32.64 3.65
CA ASP A 321 -11.80 -31.54 4.61
C ASP A 321 -10.51 -30.86 5.06
N PHE A 322 -9.35 -31.39 4.67
CA PHE A 322 -8.06 -30.82 5.04
C PHE A 322 -7.91 -29.41 4.44
N GLN A 323 -7.33 -28.49 5.23
CA GLN A 323 -6.97 -27.16 4.76
C GLN A 323 -5.71 -26.68 5.47
N LEU A 324 -4.74 -26.19 4.69
CA LEU A 324 -3.53 -25.57 5.21
C LEU A 324 -3.67 -24.05 5.18
N TRP A 325 -3.42 -23.42 6.33
CA TRP A 325 -3.40 -21.99 6.55
C TRP A 325 -2.00 -21.56 7.01
N LEU A 326 -1.45 -20.51 6.41
CA LEU A 326 -0.12 -19.99 6.69
C LEU A 326 -0.22 -18.50 6.99
N THR A 327 0.64 -17.97 7.86
CA THR A 327 0.83 -16.51 7.99
C THR A 327 2.29 -16.14 7.83
N SER A 328 2.54 -15.00 7.19
CA SER A 328 3.87 -14.45 7.09
C SER A 328 3.82 -12.94 6.93
N ALA A 329 4.76 -12.22 7.55
CA ALA A 329 5.14 -10.91 7.08
C ALA A 329 5.83 -11.06 5.69
N SER A 330 5.97 -9.95 4.98
CA SER A 330 6.74 -9.94 3.73
C SER A 330 8.15 -10.46 3.97
N SER A 331 8.55 -11.46 3.18
CA SER A 331 9.85 -12.13 3.29
C SER A 331 10.26 -12.67 1.93
N SER A 332 11.53 -12.46 1.58
CA SER A 332 12.15 -13.04 0.38
C SER A 332 12.42 -14.54 0.51
N ASP A 333 12.47 -15.06 1.74
CA ASP A 333 12.79 -16.45 2.03
C ASP A 333 11.56 -17.37 1.98
N PHE A 334 10.37 -16.78 1.83
CA PHE A 334 9.14 -17.55 1.73
C PHE A 334 9.07 -18.27 0.37
N PRO A 335 8.69 -19.57 0.31
CA PRO A 335 8.79 -20.33 -0.92
C PRO A 335 7.91 -19.82 -2.05
N ILE A 336 8.52 -19.61 -3.21
CA ILE A 336 7.87 -19.07 -4.41
C ILE A 336 6.78 -20.02 -4.91
N SER A 337 7.02 -21.34 -4.92
CA SER A 337 6.03 -22.32 -5.37
C SER A 337 4.74 -22.26 -4.55
N ILE A 338 4.85 -22.09 -3.23
CA ILE A 338 3.70 -21.94 -2.33
C ILE A 338 2.98 -20.63 -2.64
N LEU A 339 3.70 -19.51 -2.82
CA LEU A 339 3.07 -18.23 -3.14
C LEU A 339 2.33 -18.27 -4.48
N GLN A 340 2.92 -18.91 -5.49
CA GLN A 340 2.33 -19.01 -6.82
C GLN A 340 1.09 -19.91 -6.84
N ASN A 341 1.05 -20.95 -6.00
CA ASN A 341 -0.01 -21.97 -5.95
C ASN A 341 -0.93 -21.89 -4.72
N SER A 342 -0.97 -20.73 -4.04
CA SER A 342 -1.83 -20.49 -2.88
C SER A 342 -2.88 -19.41 -3.15
N SER A 343 -3.96 -19.47 -2.37
CA SER A 343 -4.87 -18.35 -2.22
C SER A 343 -4.30 -17.38 -1.18
N LYS A 344 -4.22 -16.09 -1.51
CA LYS A 344 -3.56 -15.08 -0.67
C LYS A 344 -4.55 -14.03 -0.20
N MET A 345 -4.34 -13.56 1.03
CA MET A 345 -5.11 -12.45 1.61
C MET A 345 -4.21 -11.58 2.46
N THR A 346 -4.30 -10.27 2.30
CA THR A 346 -3.61 -9.32 3.18
C THR A 346 -4.43 -9.04 4.44
N ILE A 347 -3.76 -8.98 5.59
CA ILE A 347 -4.35 -8.60 6.87
C ILE A 347 -3.65 -7.33 7.34
N GLU A 348 -4.39 -6.23 7.34
CA GLU A 348 -3.88 -4.90 7.67
C GLU A 348 -4.49 -4.34 8.96
N THR A 349 -3.78 -3.38 9.56
CA THR A 349 -4.39 -2.53 10.57
C THR A 349 -5.46 -1.64 9.93
N PRO A 350 -6.62 -1.46 10.58
CA PRO A 350 -7.63 -0.56 10.07
C PRO A 350 -7.08 0.87 10.02
N ARG A 351 -7.50 1.63 9.00
CA ARG A 351 -7.18 3.04 8.86
C ARG A 351 -8.31 3.91 9.35
N GLY A 352 -7.97 5.05 9.92
CA GLY A 352 -8.88 6.01 10.52
C GLY A 352 -9.16 5.71 11.98
N ILE A 353 -9.36 6.78 12.77
CA ILE A 353 -9.65 6.70 14.19
C ILE A 353 -10.87 5.84 14.46
N LYS A 354 -11.93 6.02 13.66
CA LYS A 354 -13.18 5.27 13.79
C LYS A 354 -12.95 3.76 13.76
N ALA A 355 -12.27 3.27 12.73
CA ALA A 355 -12.05 1.83 12.53
C ALA A 355 -11.09 1.26 13.59
N ASN A 356 -10.05 2.02 13.97
CA ASN A 356 -9.15 1.67 15.08
C ASN A 356 -9.90 1.56 16.41
N MET A 357 -10.77 2.53 16.72
CA MET A 357 -11.63 2.51 17.91
C MET A 357 -12.59 1.32 17.91
N PHE A 358 -13.25 1.04 16.78
CA PHE A 358 -14.13 -0.12 16.65
C PHE A 358 -13.39 -1.42 16.93
N ARG A 359 -12.21 -1.60 16.32
CA ARG A 359 -11.40 -2.79 16.53
C ARG A 359 -10.98 -2.93 17.99
N ALA A 360 -10.47 -1.86 18.61
CA ALA A 360 -10.06 -1.87 20.01
C ALA A 360 -11.23 -2.26 20.94
N TYR A 361 -12.43 -1.72 20.70
CA TYR A 361 -13.62 -2.04 21.47
C TYR A 361 -14.09 -3.49 21.30
N LEU A 362 -14.15 -3.99 20.06
CA LEU A 362 -14.65 -5.33 19.77
C LEU A 362 -13.70 -6.44 20.22
N THR A 363 -12.40 -6.18 20.19
CA THR A 363 -11.38 -7.16 20.57
C THR A 363 -11.06 -7.09 22.05
N GLN A 364 -10.55 -5.96 22.54
CA GLN A 364 -9.98 -5.85 23.87
C GLN A 364 -11.00 -5.47 24.95
N VAL A 365 -11.91 -4.53 24.67
CA VAL A 365 -12.87 -4.05 25.68
C VAL A 365 -13.95 -5.10 25.97
N THR A 366 -14.30 -5.93 24.99
CA THR A 366 -15.22 -7.07 25.14
C THR A 366 -14.76 -8.04 26.24
N GLU A 367 -13.45 -8.28 26.37
CA GLU A 367 -12.89 -9.17 27.41
C GLU A 367 -13.14 -8.64 28.83
N MET A 368 -13.36 -7.33 28.98
CA MET A 368 -13.64 -6.67 30.26
C MET A 368 -15.14 -6.37 30.48
N GLN A 369 -16.02 -6.87 29.61
CA GLN A 369 -17.44 -6.55 29.64
C GLN A 369 -18.14 -6.99 30.94
N GLU A 370 -17.75 -8.13 31.50
CA GLU A 370 -18.28 -8.63 32.78
C GLU A 370 -17.94 -7.69 33.95
N PHE A 371 -16.72 -7.16 33.98
CA PHE A 371 -16.28 -6.18 34.97
C PHE A 371 -17.01 -4.83 34.80
N LEU A 372 -17.17 -4.39 33.55
CA LEU A 372 -17.86 -3.15 33.20
C LEU A 372 -19.34 -3.12 33.62
N GLN A 373 -19.96 -4.29 33.84
CA GLN A 373 -21.35 -4.42 34.25
C GLN A 373 -21.53 -4.60 35.77
N SER A 374 -20.54 -5.15 36.47
CA SER A 374 -20.69 -5.63 37.85
C SER A 374 -20.11 -4.71 38.94
N ASN A 375 -19.20 -3.78 38.61
CA ASN A 375 -18.44 -3.02 39.62
C ASN A 375 -18.87 -1.54 39.76
N PRO A 376 -19.00 -0.98 40.99
CA PRO A 376 -19.28 0.45 41.19
C PRO A 376 -18.19 1.40 40.65
N LYS A 377 -16.92 0.98 40.60
CA LYS A 377 -15.81 1.72 39.95
C LYS A 377 -15.85 1.60 38.40
N ALA A 378 -16.81 0.87 37.82
CA ALA A 378 -16.90 0.68 36.36
C ALA A 378 -17.16 1.97 35.58
N LEU A 379 -17.83 2.97 36.19
CA LEU A 379 -18.14 4.22 35.49
C LEU A 379 -16.88 5.07 35.20
N PRO A 380 -15.99 5.35 36.18
CA PRO A 380 -14.69 5.94 35.90
C PRO A 380 -13.83 5.09 34.94
N PHE A 381 -13.85 3.77 35.09
CA PHE A 381 -13.10 2.86 34.20
C PHE A 381 -13.52 2.99 32.74
N LYS A 382 -14.84 3.01 32.46
CA LYS A 382 -15.39 3.19 31.10
C LYS A 382 -14.83 4.44 30.40
N ARG A 383 -14.73 5.56 31.13
CA ARG A 383 -14.24 6.83 30.59
C ARG A 383 -12.74 6.78 30.31
N LEU A 384 -11.98 6.16 31.22
CA LEU A 384 -10.53 6.02 31.07
C LEU A 384 -10.19 5.05 29.93
N VAL A 385 -10.89 3.93 29.82
CA VAL A 385 -10.76 2.99 28.70
C VAL A 385 -11.12 3.66 27.38
N TYR A 386 -12.23 4.41 27.31
CA TYR A 386 -12.57 5.18 26.11
C TYR A 386 -11.46 6.17 25.73
N SER A 387 -10.96 6.93 26.71
CA SER A 387 -9.90 7.92 26.49
C SER A 387 -8.59 7.27 26.07
N LEU A 388 -8.25 6.10 26.63
CA LEU A 388 -7.06 5.32 26.31
C LEU A 388 -7.15 4.73 24.90
N CYS A 389 -8.29 4.12 24.53
CA CYS A 389 -8.53 3.63 23.17
C CYS A 389 -8.47 4.78 22.16
N MET A 390 -9.04 5.94 22.51
CA MET A 390 -9.01 7.14 21.66
C MET A 390 -7.58 7.65 21.49
N PHE A 391 -6.81 7.73 22.58
CA PHE A 391 -5.41 8.11 22.54
C PHE A 391 -4.57 7.12 21.71
N HIS A 392 -4.75 5.82 21.90
CA HIS A 392 -4.09 4.79 21.11
C HIS A 392 -4.43 4.91 19.61
N SER A 393 -5.70 5.15 19.28
CA SER A 393 -6.15 5.36 17.89
C SER A 393 -5.53 6.62 17.28
N ILE A 394 -5.43 7.70 18.04
CA ILE A 394 -4.73 8.93 17.63
C ILE A 394 -3.25 8.65 17.38
N LEU A 395 -2.57 7.90 18.26
CA LEU A 395 -1.15 7.56 18.10
C LEU A 395 -0.89 6.72 16.85
N LEU A 396 -1.74 5.72 16.58
CA LEU A 396 -1.67 4.90 15.38
C LEU A 396 -1.81 5.75 14.12
N GLU A 397 -2.83 6.59 14.06
CA GLU A 397 -3.09 7.45 12.90
C GLU A 397 -2.05 8.56 12.75
N ARG A 398 -1.46 9.03 13.85
CA ARG A 398 -0.42 10.08 13.79
C ARG A 398 0.83 9.62 13.03
N ARG A 399 1.07 8.31 12.92
CA ARG A 399 2.17 7.73 12.13
C ARG A 399 2.09 8.06 10.64
N LYS A 400 0.88 8.31 10.11
CA LYS A 400 0.69 8.62 8.68
C LYS A 400 1.37 9.91 8.24
N PHE A 401 1.60 10.83 9.18
CA PHE A 401 2.22 12.13 8.92
C PHE A 401 3.76 12.10 8.96
N GLY A 402 4.38 10.91 9.02
CA GLY A 402 5.84 10.77 8.96
C GLY A 402 6.56 11.60 10.04
N PRO A 403 7.60 12.39 9.69
CA PRO A 403 8.40 13.18 10.63
C PRO A 403 7.61 14.24 11.44
N LEU A 404 6.50 14.77 10.90
CA LEU A 404 5.59 15.67 11.62
C LEU A 404 4.83 14.93 12.75
N GLY A 405 4.54 13.65 12.51
CA GLY A 405 3.92 12.75 13.47
C GLY A 405 4.91 12.30 14.54
N PHE A 406 5.98 11.64 14.10
CA PHE A 406 7.06 11.10 14.92
C PHE A 406 8.38 11.23 14.18
N ASN A 407 9.43 11.73 14.85
CA ASN A 407 10.78 11.70 14.28
C ASN A 407 11.25 10.27 14.01
N VAL A 408 10.95 9.34 14.92
CA VAL A 408 11.12 7.90 14.72
C VAL A 408 9.82 7.24 15.17
N SER A 409 9.14 6.58 14.24
CA SER A 409 7.85 5.96 14.53
C SER A 409 8.05 4.76 15.48
N TYR A 410 7.31 4.75 16.58
CA TYR A 410 7.13 3.56 17.40
C TYR A 410 5.96 2.72 16.87
N GLU A 411 6.10 1.40 16.89
CA GLU A 411 5.05 0.48 16.48
C GLU A 411 4.13 0.18 17.66
N PHE A 412 3.16 1.07 17.92
CA PHE A 412 2.13 0.80 18.91
C PHE A 412 1.30 -0.42 18.49
N THR A 413 1.26 -1.43 19.33
CA THR A 413 0.54 -2.69 19.09
C THR A 413 -0.69 -2.81 19.97
N ASN A 414 -1.56 -3.78 19.64
CA ASN A 414 -2.66 -4.16 20.54
C ASN A 414 -2.14 -4.71 21.89
N GLY A 415 -0.93 -5.28 21.91
CA GLY A 415 -0.28 -5.73 23.15
C GLY A 415 -0.02 -4.56 24.10
N ASP A 416 0.48 -3.44 23.58
CA ASP A 416 0.70 -2.23 24.38
C ASP A 416 -0.62 -1.71 24.96
N LEU A 417 -1.69 -1.66 24.14
CA LEU A 417 -3.02 -1.27 24.59
C LEU A 417 -3.54 -2.19 25.70
N ALA A 418 -3.41 -3.51 25.53
CA ALA A 418 -3.84 -4.52 26.50
C ALA A 418 -3.12 -4.36 27.85
N ILE A 419 -1.81 -4.12 27.84
CA ILE A 419 -1.02 -3.87 29.04
C ILE A 419 -1.45 -2.56 29.69
N CYS A 420 -1.63 -1.48 28.92
CA CYS A 420 -2.10 -0.20 29.45
C CYS A 420 -3.49 -0.32 30.10
N MET A 421 -4.43 -1.07 29.50
CA MET A 421 -5.74 -1.32 30.09
C MET A 421 -5.64 -2.16 31.37
N SER A 422 -4.75 -3.15 31.40
CA SER A 422 -4.50 -3.98 32.59
C SER A 422 -3.90 -3.16 33.73
N GLN A 423 -2.92 -2.29 33.44
CA GLN A 423 -2.35 -1.37 34.42
C GLN A 423 -3.38 -0.35 34.92
N LEU A 424 -4.18 0.21 34.00
CA LEU A 424 -5.27 1.11 34.35
C LEU A 424 -6.28 0.43 35.29
N TYR A 425 -6.59 -0.84 35.03
CA TYR A 425 -7.42 -1.66 35.90
C TYR A 425 -6.79 -1.84 37.28
N MET A 426 -5.50 -2.21 37.35
CA MET A 426 -4.77 -2.36 38.62
C MET A 426 -4.79 -1.06 39.43
N TYR A 427 -4.46 0.08 38.82
CA TYR A 427 -4.49 1.38 39.49
C TYR A 427 -5.88 1.79 39.96
N LEU A 428 -6.93 1.49 39.19
CA LEU A 428 -8.29 1.79 39.61
C LEU A 428 -8.71 0.97 40.84
N MET A 429 -8.24 -0.28 40.93
CA MET A 429 -8.53 -1.15 42.07
C MET A 429 -7.74 -0.76 43.30
N GLU A 430 -6.48 -0.35 43.14
CA GLU A 430 -5.56 0.03 44.22
C GLU A 430 -5.89 1.40 44.84
N TYR A 431 -6.28 2.39 44.02
CA TYR A 431 -6.52 3.76 44.49
C TYR A 431 -8.02 4.05 44.70
N ASP A 432 -8.35 4.70 45.81
CA ASP A 432 -9.72 5.16 46.12
C ASP A 432 -10.04 6.54 45.55
N ILE A 433 -9.02 7.37 45.29
CA ILE A 433 -9.16 8.70 44.72
C ILE A 433 -8.42 8.74 43.38
N LEU A 434 -9.18 8.92 42.30
CA LEU A 434 -8.66 9.10 40.96
C LEU A 434 -8.09 10.52 40.78
N PRO A 435 -6.85 10.71 40.30
CA PRO A 435 -6.25 12.03 40.12
C PRO A 435 -6.77 12.81 38.89
N PHE A 436 -7.74 12.26 38.13
CA PHE A 436 -8.20 12.85 36.86
C PHE A 436 -9.67 13.30 36.93
N LYS A 437 -9.95 14.57 36.56
CA LYS A 437 -11.32 15.09 36.34
C LYS A 437 -11.75 14.76 34.90
N LEU A 438 -12.85 14.03 34.72
CA LEU A 438 -13.37 13.61 33.40
C LEU A 438 -14.88 13.93 33.24
N PRO A 439 -15.38 14.32 32.05
CA PRO A 439 -16.77 14.75 31.82
C PRO A 439 -17.79 13.58 31.78
N ALA A 440 -19.08 13.93 31.65
CA ALA A 440 -20.30 13.21 32.07
C ALA A 440 -20.56 11.74 31.60
N THR A 441 -21.64 11.13 32.14
CA THR A 441 -21.99 9.68 32.14
C THR A 441 -22.55 9.15 30.81
N ALA A 442 -22.00 8.04 30.28
CA ALA A 442 -22.54 7.32 29.13
C ALA A 442 -22.37 5.78 29.25
N SER A 443 -23.25 5.00 28.60
CA SER A 443 -23.24 3.53 28.58
C SER A 443 -22.32 2.95 27.48
N PHE A 444 -21.99 1.65 27.51
CA PHE A 444 -21.16 0.98 26.50
C PHE A 444 -21.72 1.10 25.07
N ASN A 445 -23.01 0.84 24.89
CA ASN A 445 -23.68 0.99 23.59
C ASN A 445 -23.69 2.46 23.13
N ASN A 446 -23.82 3.41 24.05
CA ASN A 446 -23.74 4.84 23.71
C ASN A 446 -22.36 5.23 23.16
N TYR A 447 -21.27 4.64 23.68
CA TYR A 447 -19.92 4.88 23.12
C TYR A 447 -19.78 4.25 21.74
N LEU A 448 -20.29 3.03 21.54
CA LEU A 448 -20.24 2.39 20.23
C LEU A 448 -21.01 3.20 19.19
N ASP A 449 -22.20 3.69 19.52
CA ASP A 449 -23.01 4.54 18.66
C ASP A 449 -22.38 5.94 18.45
N TYR A 450 -21.70 6.48 19.46
CA TYR A 450 -20.92 7.72 19.32
C TYR A 450 -19.73 7.54 18.35
N ILE A 451 -19.01 6.41 18.44
CA ILE A 451 -17.92 6.06 17.51
C ILE A 451 -18.48 5.84 16.09
N LYS A 452 -19.71 5.28 15.94
CA LYS A 452 -20.37 5.20 14.61
C LYS A 452 -20.55 6.58 13.98
N GLY A 453 -20.78 7.61 14.80
CA GLY A 453 -20.94 9.00 14.37
C GLY A 453 -19.64 9.71 13.95
N PHE A 454 -18.46 9.10 14.13
CA PHE A 454 -17.20 9.71 13.71
C PHE A 454 -17.12 9.84 12.19
N PRO A 455 -16.47 10.92 11.68
CA PRO A 455 -16.23 11.07 10.26
C PRO A 455 -15.34 9.92 9.74
N LEU A 456 -15.45 9.63 8.45
CA LEU A 456 -14.59 8.65 7.78
C LEU A 456 -13.16 9.18 7.59
N ASN A 457 -13.03 10.50 7.36
CA ASN A 457 -11.75 11.19 7.21
C ASN A 457 -11.51 12.08 8.43
N ASP A 458 -10.37 11.88 9.08
CA ASP A 458 -9.98 12.62 10.29
C ASP A 458 -9.21 13.90 9.94
N ASP A 459 -9.63 15.04 10.51
CA ASP A 459 -8.94 16.32 10.32
C ASP A 459 -7.62 16.39 11.14
N PRO A 460 -6.52 16.95 10.59
CA PRO A 460 -5.23 17.10 11.26
C PRO A 460 -5.30 17.74 12.66
N SER A 461 -6.25 18.66 12.88
CA SER A 461 -6.42 19.33 14.16
C SER A 461 -6.78 18.37 15.30
N LEU A 462 -7.41 17.23 15.00
CA LEU A 462 -7.72 16.17 15.96
C LEU A 462 -6.44 15.52 16.53
N PHE A 463 -5.37 15.49 15.75
CA PHE A 463 -4.05 15.04 16.17
C PHE A 463 -3.23 16.17 16.82
N GLY A 464 -3.78 17.38 16.90
CA GLY A 464 -3.05 18.57 17.31
C GLY A 464 -2.08 19.08 16.24
N MET A 465 -2.31 18.79 14.95
CA MET A 465 -1.52 19.28 13.82
C MET A 465 -2.20 20.45 13.08
N HIS A 466 -1.44 21.15 12.25
CA HIS A 466 -1.97 22.14 11.32
C HIS A 466 -2.55 21.45 10.08
N SER A 467 -3.53 22.07 9.40
CA SER A 467 -4.19 21.49 8.21
C SER A 467 -3.23 21.22 7.04
N ASN A 468 -2.08 21.89 7.02
CA ASN A 468 -1.03 21.63 6.02
C ASN A 468 -0.43 20.22 6.13
N ALA A 469 -0.55 19.56 7.28
CA ALA A 469 -0.07 18.19 7.47
C ALA A 469 -0.74 17.21 6.49
N ASP A 470 -2.01 17.40 6.15
CA ASP A 470 -2.69 16.60 5.11
C ASP A 470 -2.07 16.80 3.73
N ILE A 471 -1.66 18.04 3.41
CA ILE A 471 -1.03 18.36 2.13
C ILE A 471 0.33 17.66 2.06
N SER A 472 1.17 17.81 3.09
CA SER A 472 2.47 17.13 3.14
C SER A 472 2.32 15.61 3.07
N CYS A 473 1.36 15.05 3.81
CA CYS A 473 1.06 13.62 3.80
C CYS A 473 0.65 13.13 2.39
N ALA A 474 -0.27 13.83 1.73
CA ALA A 474 -0.74 13.47 0.40
C ALA A 474 0.35 13.65 -0.69
N GLN A 475 1.24 14.64 -0.53
CA GLN A 475 2.41 14.79 -1.40
C GLN A 475 3.37 13.61 -1.23
N ALA A 476 3.70 13.25 0.02
CA ALA A 476 4.57 12.11 0.31
C ALA A 476 3.99 10.80 -0.24
N GLU A 477 2.69 10.56 -0.08
CA GLU A 477 2.00 9.39 -0.65
C GLU A 477 2.07 9.39 -2.18
N THR A 478 1.89 10.55 -2.81
CA THR A 478 2.00 10.69 -4.27
C THR A 478 3.40 10.35 -4.76
N TYR A 479 4.45 10.91 -4.13
CA TYR A 479 5.82 10.63 -4.52
C TYR A 479 6.21 9.17 -4.27
N ALA A 480 5.76 8.56 -3.17
CA ALA A 480 5.96 7.14 -2.92
C ALA A 480 5.26 6.27 -3.98
N CYS A 481 4.04 6.63 -4.37
CA CYS A 481 3.29 5.96 -5.44
C CYS A 481 4.02 6.05 -6.78
N LEU A 482 4.49 7.24 -7.16
CA LEU A 482 5.24 7.46 -8.41
C LEU A 482 6.59 6.74 -8.41
N ALA A 483 7.32 6.76 -7.30
CA ALA A 483 8.57 6.02 -7.15
C ALA A 483 8.35 4.50 -7.28
N THR A 484 7.24 4.00 -6.73
CA THR A 484 6.84 2.59 -6.88
C THR A 484 6.47 2.28 -8.33
N LEU A 485 5.70 3.13 -9.01
CA LEU A 485 5.40 2.94 -10.44
C LEU A 485 6.67 2.96 -11.31
N LEU A 486 7.62 3.84 -11.00
CA LEU A 486 8.90 3.92 -11.69
C LEU A 486 9.73 2.65 -11.50
N SER A 487 9.67 1.99 -10.34
CA SER A 487 10.39 0.73 -10.10
C SER A 487 9.78 -0.46 -10.87
N LEU A 488 8.51 -0.36 -11.27
CA LEU A 488 7.81 -1.35 -12.10
C LEU A 488 8.12 -1.22 -13.58
N GLU A 489 8.73 -0.12 -14.02
CA GLU A 489 9.16 0.01 -15.40
C GLU A 489 10.37 -0.88 -15.70
N THR A 490 10.35 -1.53 -16.86
CA THR A 490 11.53 -2.18 -17.40
C THR A 490 12.49 -1.09 -17.84
N LYS A 491 13.57 -0.87 -17.08
CA LYS A 491 14.65 0.02 -17.53
C LYS A 491 15.21 -0.55 -18.84
N GLU A 492 14.97 0.13 -19.96
CA GLU A 492 15.86 -0.05 -21.11
C GLU A 492 17.26 0.31 -20.62
N ILE A 493 18.22 -0.59 -20.86
CA ILE A 493 19.62 -0.38 -20.52
C ILE A 493 20.12 0.74 -21.43
N GLY A 494 19.89 1.98 -21.00
CA GLY A 494 20.42 3.19 -21.60
C GLY A 494 21.94 3.14 -21.47
N VAL A 495 22.59 3.11 -22.63
CA VAL A 495 24.04 3.09 -22.79
C VAL A 495 24.67 4.34 -22.18
N ALA A 496 25.64 4.11 -21.28
CA ALA A 496 26.75 4.98 -20.89
C ALA A 496 26.41 6.40 -20.40
N ALA A 497 26.28 6.57 -19.09
CA ALA A 497 26.75 7.77 -18.42
C ALA A 497 28.18 7.51 -17.93
N VAL A 498 29.11 8.41 -18.27
CA VAL A 498 30.45 8.50 -17.68
C VAL A 498 30.34 8.33 -16.16
N SER A 499 31.24 7.53 -15.58
CA SER A 499 31.33 7.16 -14.16
C SER A 499 30.98 8.34 -13.24
N ILE A 500 29.71 8.40 -12.82
CA ILE A 500 29.20 9.33 -11.80
C ILE A 500 30.09 9.25 -10.56
N GLU A 501 30.67 8.08 -10.26
CA GLU A 501 31.67 7.88 -9.21
C GLU A 501 32.91 8.77 -9.35
N GLU A 502 33.49 8.97 -10.53
CA GLU A 502 34.70 9.80 -10.70
C GLU A 502 34.39 11.28 -10.46
N VAL A 503 33.28 11.77 -11.00
CA VAL A 503 32.84 13.16 -10.80
C VAL A 503 32.49 13.39 -9.32
N THR A 504 31.82 12.44 -8.68
CA THR A 504 31.46 12.54 -7.26
C THR A 504 32.72 12.50 -6.38
N THR A 505 33.69 11.65 -6.69
CA THR A 505 34.96 11.55 -5.95
C THR A 505 35.79 12.83 -6.08
N GLN A 506 35.84 13.43 -7.27
CA GLN A 506 36.51 14.71 -7.51
C GLN A 506 35.88 15.83 -6.65
N ILE A 507 34.56 15.96 -6.69
CA ILE A 507 33.81 16.97 -5.91
C ILE A 507 34.02 16.75 -4.40
N THR A 508 34.02 15.50 -3.94
CA THR A 508 34.19 15.19 -2.51
C THR A 508 35.58 15.57 -2.02
N ASN A 509 36.62 15.36 -2.84
CA ASN A 509 37.99 15.77 -2.51
C ASN A 509 38.16 17.30 -2.46
N ASP A 510 37.53 18.01 -3.40
CA ASP A 510 37.52 19.48 -3.41
C ASP A 510 36.78 20.04 -2.18
N MET A 511 35.65 19.42 -1.79
CA MET A 511 34.93 19.77 -0.57
C MET A 511 35.77 19.51 0.69
N LEU A 512 36.44 18.36 0.79
CA LEU A 512 37.36 18.03 1.89
C LEU A 512 38.50 19.03 2.04
N ALA A 513 39.07 19.51 0.92
CA ALA A 513 40.11 20.52 0.92
C ALA A 513 39.62 21.90 1.43
N THR A 514 38.30 22.13 1.44
CA THR A 514 37.69 23.40 1.81
C THR A 514 37.01 23.37 3.19
N ILE A 515 36.94 22.20 3.84
CA ILE A 515 36.31 22.04 5.16
C ILE A 515 37.17 22.72 6.24
N PRO A 516 36.62 23.64 7.05
CA PRO A 516 37.32 24.25 8.18
C PRO A 516 37.61 23.23 9.30
N GLU A 517 38.54 23.56 10.21
CA GLU A 517 38.81 22.74 11.40
C GLU A 517 37.56 22.52 12.25
N GLN A 518 37.43 21.31 12.80
CA GLN A 518 36.35 20.93 13.70
C GLN A 518 36.38 21.80 14.97
N PHE A 519 35.27 22.51 15.23
CA PHE A 519 35.06 23.18 16.51
C PHE A 519 34.83 22.14 17.61
N ASP A 520 35.53 22.32 18.73
CA ASP A 520 35.36 21.49 19.91
C ASP A 520 34.07 21.90 20.63
N LEU A 521 33.01 21.11 20.47
CA LEU A 521 31.70 21.33 21.10
C LEU A 521 31.76 20.92 22.59
N ILE A 522 32.46 21.71 23.40
CA ILE A 522 32.36 21.61 24.86
C ILE A 522 31.19 22.49 25.29
N ALA A 523 30.11 21.85 25.75
CA ALA A 523 28.93 22.36 26.46
C ALA A 523 28.90 23.88 26.76
N MET A 524 28.71 24.72 25.74
CA MET A 524 28.22 26.09 25.88
C MET A 524 26.71 26.06 25.65
N GLN A 525 25.95 26.61 26.59
CA GLN A 525 24.53 26.88 26.37
C GLN A 525 24.44 28.24 25.69
N GLU A 526 23.92 28.26 24.48
CA GLU A 526 23.88 29.47 23.67
C GLU A 526 22.51 30.15 23.81
N SER A 527 22.51 31.43 24.21
CA SER A 527 21.30 32.23 24.13
C SER A 527 21.06 32.62 22.67
N CYS A 528 19.79 32.57 22.25
CA CYS A 528 19.41 32.82 20.86
C CYS A 528 18.73 34.19 20.75
N LYS A 529 19.22 35.03 19.83
CA LYS A 529 18.56 36.29 19.47
C LYS A 529 18.19 36.30 17.99
N VAL A 530 16.89 36.33 17.71
CA VAL A 530 16.39 36.48 16.33
C VAL A 530 16.63 37.92 15.85
N LEU A 531 17.30 38.05 14.71
CA LEU A 531 17.60 39.32 14.05
C LEU A 531 16.55 39.62 12.98
N SER A 532 16.33 40.91 12.70
CA SER A 532 15.41 41.33 11.63
C SER A 532 16.00 41.19 10.23
N SER A 533 17.33 41.15 10.10
CA SER A 533 18.04 41.10 8.82
C SER A 533 19.45 40.55 9.00
N ILE A 534 20.04 40.04 7.92
CA ILE A 534 21.41 39.53 7.92
C ILE A 534 22.37 40.71 8.23
N PRO A 535 23.23 40.60 9.26
CA PRO A 535 24.16 41.66 9.62
C PRO A 535 25.27 41.79 8.58
N THR A 536 25.61 43.03 8.22
CA THR A 536 26.69 43.34 7.26
C THR A 536 28.08 43.36 7.89
N GLN A 537 28.16 43.38 9.22
CA GLN A 537 29.41 43.36 9.98
C GLN A 537 29.46 42.11 10.85
N LYS A 538 30.67 41.61 11.08
CA LYS A 538 30.91 40.48 11.99
C LYS A 538 30.41 40.84 13.40
N PRO A 539 29.63 39.96 14.07
CA PRO A 539 29.23 40.20 15.45
C PRO A 539 30.45 40.25 16.37
N THR A 540 30.34 41.00 17.47
CA THR A 540 31.41 41.13 18.46
C THR A 540 31.70 39.82 19.18
N ASP A 541 30.67 38.99 19.37
CA ASP A 541 30.75 37.66 19.97
C ASP A 541 29.66 36.77 19.36
N GLY A 542 29.88 35.46 19.37
CA GLY A 542 28.97 34.46 18.81
C GLY A 542 28.98 34.35 17.28
N CYS A 543 27.98 33.65 16.74
CA CYS A 543 27.84 33.38 15.31
C CYS A 543 26.42 33.66 14.80
N VAL A 544 26.29 34.03 13.54
CA VAL A 544 24.98 34.30 12.92
C VAL A 544 24.65 33.17 11.96
N VAL A 545 23.53 32.52 12.20
CA VAL A 545 23.00 31.43 11.37
C VAL A 545 21.81 31.97 10.58
N TYR A 546 21.78 31.68 9.27
CA TYR A 546 20.67 32.03 8.39
C TYR A 546 20.48 30.94 7.32
N GLY A 547 19.33 30.96 6.63
CA GLY A 547 18.98 29.91 5.66
C GLY A 547 18.31 28.68 6.27
N LEU A 548 17.88 28.75 7.52
CA LEU A 548 17.05 27.71 8.14
C LEU A 548 15.60 27.84 7.66
N PHE A 549 14.91 26.71 7.53
CA PHE A 549 13.49 26.65 7.20
C PHE A 549 12.69 26.20 8.42
N LEU A 550 11.52 26.78 8.64
CA LEU A 550 10.54 26.33 9.64
C LEU A 550 9.52 25.42 8.99
N GLU A 551 9.19 24.33 9.68
CA GLU A 551 8.11 23.41 9.32
C GLU A 551 7.14 23.29 10.50
N GLY A 552 5.83 23.23 10.23
CA GLY A 552 4.77 23.14 11.26
C GLY A 552 4.48 24.47 11.99
N CYS A 553 5.22 25.51 11.67
CA CYS A 553 4.99 26.89 12.11
C CYS A 553 5.54 27.87 11.06
N ARG A 554 5.42 29.17 11.33
CA ARG A 554 6.09 30.24 10.59
C ARG A 554 6.63 31.30 11.54
N TRP A 555 7.54 32.13 11.05
CA TRP A 555 7.96 33.34 11.76
C TRP A 555 7.10 34.53 11.33
N ASP A 556 6.55 35.28 12.28
CA ASP A 556 5.75 36.49 11.99
C ASP A 556 6.54 37.80 12.12
N GLY A 557 7.83 37.72 12.44
CA GLY A 557 8.71 38.85 12.75
C GLY A 557 8.95 39.07 14.24
N LYS A 558 8.12 38.49 15.12
CA LYS A 558 8.23 38.67 16.57
C LYS A 558 8.09 37.36 17.36
N TYR A 559 7.16 36.50 16.97
CA TYR A 559 6.88 35.21 17.60
C TYR A 559 6.67 34.12 16.54
N LEU A 560 6.77 32.87 16.98
CA LEU A 560 6.24 31.75 16.19
C LEU A 560 4.74 31.89 16.02
N ALA A 561 4.28 31.74 14.79
CA ALA A 561 2.89 31.76 14.39
C ALA A 561 2.51 30.46 13.66
N GLU A 562 1.21 30.19 13.55
CA GLU A 562 0.70 29.10 12.72
C GLU A 562 1.06 29.34 11.25
N SER A 563 1.43 28.27 10.54
CA SER A 563 1.72 28.33 9.10
C SER A 563 0.50 28.81 8.31
N LEU A 564 0.73 29.53 7.20
CA LEU A 564 -0.38 29.88 6.31
C LEU A 564 -0.87 28.63 5.56
N PRO A 565 -2.16 28.56 5.18
CA PRO A 565 -2.66 27.45 4.38
C PRO A 565 -1.83 27.26 3.09
N LYS A 566 -1.39 26.03 2.84
CA LYS A 566 -0.56 25.62 1.68
C LYS A 566 0.89 26.13 1.69
N GLU A 567 1.33 26.74 2.79
CA GLU A 567 2.73 27.08 3.03
C GLU A 567 3.33 26.03 3.97
N LEU A 568 4.03 25.05 3.40
CA LEU A 568 4.57 23.91 4.16
C LEU A 568 5.83 24.30 4.93
N PHE A 569 6.68 25.11 4.29
CA PHE A 569 7.94 25.59 4.83
C PHE A 569 8.03 27.11 4.69
N THR A 570 8.60 27.77 5.67
CA THR A 570 8.91 29.21 5.63
C THR A 570 10.35 29.46 6.03
N GLU A 571 11.02 30.43 5.41
CA GLU A 571 12.37 30.80 5.85
C GLU A 571 12.36 31.43 7.24
N MET A 572 13.30 31.00 8.08
CA MET A 572 13.55 31.60 9.39
C MET A 572 14.42 32.84 9.25
N SER A 573 14.12 33.87 10.04
CA SER A 573 14.97 35.05 10.12
C SER A 573 16.34 34.71 10.72
N PRO A 574 17.41 35.45 10.39
CA PRO A 574 18.76 35.16 10.90
C PRO A 574 18.79 35.14 12.43
N ILE A 575 19.51 34.17 13.00
CA ILE A 575 19.62 33.96 14.43
C ILE A 575 21.07 34.22 14.85
N LEU A 576 21.27 35.11 15.81
CA LEU A 576 22.53 35.28 16.50
C LEU A 576 22.58 34.31 17.67
N LEU A 577 23.55 33.40 17.64
CA LEU A 577 23.88 32.49 18.73
C LEU A 577 24.96 33.14 19.58
N LEU A 578 24.67 33.37 20.85
CA LEU A 578 25.59 33.98 21.81
C LEU A 578 26.03 32.93 22.83
N PRO A 579 27.34 32.70 23.00
CA PRO A 579 27.83 31.79 24.03
C PRO A 579 27.61 32.40 25.41
N GLU A 580 26.82 31.73 26.27
CA GLU A 580 26.58 32.15 27.65
C GLU A 580 27.00 31.06 28.64
N ILE A 581 27.52 31.48 29.80
CA ILE A 581 27.88 30.59 30.90
C ILE A 581 26.69 30.53 31.86
N ASP A 582 26.26 29.33 32.24
CA ASP A 582 25.14 29.07 33.16
C ASP A 582 23.79 29.69 32.72
N HIS A 583 23.50 29.68 31.41
CA HIS A 583 22.23 30.20 30.88
C HIS A 583 21.02 29.43 31.43
N VAL A 584 20.04 30.17 31.97
CA VAL A 584 18.80 29.60 32.50
C VAL A 584 17.69 29.80 31.49
N ILE A 585 17.24 28.70 30.90
CA ILE A 585 16.16 28.66 29.92
C ILE A 585 14.88 29.28 30.52
N PRO A 586 14.32 30.35 29.91
CA PRO A 586 13.05 30.93 30.33
C PRO A 586 11.91 29.90 30.35
N SER A 587 11.12 29.86 31.42
CA SER A 587 10.00 28.92 31.56
C SER A 587 8.77 29.28 30.73
N TYR A 588 8.70 30.51 30.21
CA TYR A 588 7.57 31.03 29.41
C TYR A 588 8.05 31.96 28.30
N GLY A 589 7.25 32.11 27.25
CA GLY A 589 7.51 33.04 26.14
C GLY A 589 8.49 32.51 25.09
N ILE A 590 8.94 31.26 25.22
CA ILE A 590 9.85 30.61 24.28
C ILE A 590 9.38 29.20 23.91
N TYR A 591 9.78 28.77 22.72
CA TYR A 591 9.73 27.39 22.27
C TYR A 591 11.15 26.89 22.05
N ILE A 592 11.49 25.76 22.67
CA ILE A 592 12.74 25.05 22.44
C ILE A 592 12.59 24.30 21.11
N CYS A 593 12.97 24.96 20.02
CA CYS A 593 12.77 24.47 18.68
C CYS A 593 13.93 23.54 18.28
N PRO A 594 13.66 22.27 17.96
CA PRO A 594 14.71 21.36 17.49
C PRO A 594 15.11 21.70 16.05
N VAL A 595 16.41 21.61 15.77
CA VAL A 595 17.00 21.84 14.45
C VAL A 595 17.50 20.52 13.88
N TYR A 596 17.09 20.20 12.66
CA TYR A 596 17.48 18.99 11.93
C TYR A 596 18.18 19.33 10.62
N LYS A 597 19.02 18.42 10.12
CA LYS A 597 19.70 18.60 8.83
C LYS A 597 18.71 18.53 7.66
N THR A 598 17.81 17.54 7.69
CA THR A 598 16.83 17.27 6.62
C THR A 598 15.40 17.09 7.16
N ILE A 599 14.42 17.07 6.26
CA ILE A 599 12.99 16.92 6.58
C ILE A 599 12.64 15.56 7.20
N GLU A 600 13.46 14.53 7.01
CA GLU A 600 13.21 13.20 7.55
C GLU A 600 13.31 13.17 9.08
N ARG A 601 14.09 14.07 9.69
CA ARG A 601 14.36 14.23 11.15
C ARG A 601 14.92 12.98 11.85
N SER A 602 14.73 11.79 11.30
CA SER A 602 15.35 10.53 11.67
C SER A 602 16.76 10.41 11.15
N GLY A 603 17.54 9.57 11.82
CA GLY A 603 18.91 9.20 11.51
C GLY A 603 19.37 8.15 12.51
N THR A 604 20.57 7.60 12.32
CA THR A 604 21.15 6.63 13.27
C THR A 604 21.27 7.24 14.66
N LEU A 605 20.90 6.50 15.70
CA LEU A 605 21.09 6.95 17.08
C LEU A 605 22.56 6.87 17.44
N THR A 606 23.13 7.98 17.92
CA THR A 606 24.50 8.03 18.45
C THR A 606 24.55 7.42 19.86
N THR A 607 25.76 7.23 20.38
CA THR A 607 26.00 6.77 21.77
C THR A 607 25.41 7.70 22.83
N THR A 608 25.11 8.96 22.48
CA THR A 608 24.43 9.93 23.35
C THR A 608 22.90 9.85 23.27
N GLY A 609 22.34 8.97 22.43
CA GLY A 609 20.91 8.79 22.24
C GLY A 609 20.25 9.81 21.29
N HIS A 610 21.02 10.74 20.73
CA HIS A 610 20.52 11.69 19.74
C HIS A 610 20.63 11.13 18.31
N SER A 611 19.73 11.57 17.43
CA SER A 611 19.81 11.21 16.00
C SER A 611 20.99 11.92 15.34
N THR A 612 21.68 11.26 14.40
CA THR A 612 22.69 11.90 13.53
C THR A 612 22.13 13.06 12.69
N ASN A 613 20.81 13.15 12.54
CA ASN A 613 20.11 14.22 11.83
C ASN A 613 19.81 15.41 12.76
N PHE A 614 19.77 15.20 14.07
CA PHE A 614 19.60 16.28 15.04
C PHE A 614 20.88 17.13 15.11
N VAL A 615 20.72 18.44 15.05
CA VAL A 615 21.83 19.40 15.11
C VAL A 615 21.93 19.97 16.52
N LEU A 616 20.91 20.73 16.95
CA LEU A 616 20.82 21.37 18.25
C LEU A 616 19.38 21.85 18.52
N THR A 617 19.11 22.39 19.69
CA THR A 617 17.87 23.10 20.00
C THR A 617 18.11 24.60 20.11
N MET A 618 17.23 25.42 19.52
CA MET A 618 17.30 26.88 19.62
C MET A 618 16.09 27.43 20.38
N GLU A 619 16.32 28.48 21.18
CA GLU A 619 15.28 29.17 21.94
C GLU A 619 14.59 30.23 21.07
N ILE A 620 13.39 29.92 20.58
CA ILE A 620 12.66 30.82 19.69
C ILE A 620 11.51 31.48 20.43
N PRO A 621 11.32 32.81 20.33
CA PRO A 621 10.19 33.50 20.94
C PRO A 621 8.84 32.92 20.49
N ALA A 622 7.96 32.64 21.44
CA ALA A 622 6.64 32.06 21.19
C ALA A 622 5.58 32.58 22.17
N ASP A 623 4.36 32.85 21.69
CA ASP A 623 3.22 33.29 22.50
C ASP A 623 2.37 32.11 23.03
N LYS A 624 2.48 30.93 22.41
CA LYS A 624 1.83 29.69 22.81
C LYS A 624 2.75 28.80 23.66
N PRO A 625 2.18 27.96 24.55
CA PRO A 625 2.97 27.01 25.34
C PRO A 625 3.69 25.99 24.45
N GLN A 626 4.83 25.47 24.91
CA GLN A 626 5.62 24.49 24.15
C GLN A 626 4.79 23.28 23.69
N SER A 627 3.85 22.79 24.51
CA SER A 627 2.97 21.66 24.15
C SER A 627 2.14 21.90 22.89
N HIS A 628 1.85 23.16 22.55
CA HIS A 628 1.17 23.53 21.31
C HIS A 628 2.05 23.21 20.11
N TRP A 629 3.28 23.74 20.10
CA TRP A 629 4.25 23.58 19.01
C TRP A 629 4.77 22.15 18.87
N ILE A 630 4.93 21.43 19.99
CA ILE A 630 5.28 20.00 19.98
C ILE A 630 4.21 19.20 19.22
N LYS A 631 2.92 19.45 19.47
CA LYS A 631 1.84 18.73 18.76
C LYS A 631 1.78 19.07 17.27
N ARG A 632 2.15 20.30 16.89
CA ARG A 632 2.32 20.72 15.50
C ARG A 632 3.53 20.10 14.80
N GLY A 633 4.43 19.47 15.55
CA GLY A 633 5.70 18.98 15.03
C GLY A 633 6.60 20.12 14.57
N ALA A 634 6.54 21.28 15.22
CA ALA A 634 7.29 22.47 14.82
C ALA A 634 8.81 22.21 14.92
N ALA A 635 9.55 22.45 13.85
CA ALA A 635 11.00 22.27 13.83
C ALA A 635 11.66 23.22 12.84
N MET A 636 12.97 23.41 12.99
CA MET A 636 13.82 24.04 11.98
C MET A 636 14.59 22.99 11.20
N ILE A 637 14.74 23.21 9.90
CA ILE A 637 15.39 22.30 8.96
C ILE A 637 16.48 23.09 8.21
N CYS A 638 17.69 22.52 8.11
CA CYS A 638 18.81 23.15 7.42
C CYS A 638 18.69 23.10 5.89
N ALA A 639 18.15 22.00 5.35
CA ALA A 639 17.99 21.81 3.91
C ALA A 639 16.66 21.12 3.58
N LEU A 640 16.00 21.60 2.53
CA LEU A 640 14.81 20.97 1.96
C LEU A 640 15.24 20.04 0.83
N ASP A 641 14.63 18.86 0.74
CA ASP A 641 14.84 17.90 -0.35
C ASP A 641 14.11 18.42 -1.61
N TYR A 642 14.84 19.09 -2.50
CA TYR A 642 14.35 19.55 -3.81
C TYR A 642 14.91 18.69 -4.94
#